data_AF-A0A250JD18-F1
#
_entry.id   AF-A0A250JD18-F1
#
_cell.length_a   1.000
_cell.length_b   1.000
_cell.length_c   1.000
_cell.angle_alpha   90.00
_cell.angle_beta   90.00
_cell.angle_gamma   90.00
#
_symmetry.space_group_name_H-M   'P 1'
#
loop_
_entity.id
_entity.type
_entity.pdbx_description
1 polymer ?
#
loop_
_entity_poly.entity_id
_entity_poly.type
_entity_poly.pdbx_seq_one_letter_code
_entity_poly.pdbx_strand_id
1 'polypeptide(L)'
;MPRPTDPPPLRWDIAEEHLDEAAFLLNRWEESLSSPLYTPREVAGGPEERLLAHVDALALGGPQVARRLLLPRLAADSREESFAAGLSLLGMEEDWSGAILDVLQEGEPHQREGLREALRLSSRPGLAPHLLAAFERVGPTARAALLDVLVARQHPPPGSLDHLVADEDPDLACAALRAARHFPTLIKLASLLQALHSDAPAIRGAALETGLILGLPEAWHAYEQSIASLSESWKPVAEVWALGSSGQELEPLLRGLDAPATRRDALWALGFSGRLAAAQALLPWLRDEALARVAAEAFTAITGLPLEQGFVLPPVENEEDGGPEGDLLSPDAGRIEAWWKEAHSRFKPTERYLGGDPWSPERLLEFLEHGPMRRRPVLALELAIRTGGRCQLDTRLLAARQLRELARMRGALGRVPAGRFRELMRGWTSPPSAPRSEQVARPQARARVPSALVFTGMGMVSAIGHGAVESCASLRARIVRPRPLRFQVLRLDEPGAAVVTGHPLRGLVDGFTGLARLIKLGTLALEDLLRSAELSGGDTAFFRQTALLLCLSPTRRDDFDFQDELIAEQLPSRLLRHGGLALPVQNVSVLQAGHASGLLALQQASQFLQERRFQRTLVLGIDSLVDEDTLQWLASRRRLKTPEHPMGLMPGEAAAAVLLETGTEAARRNASLLGTLAAVGMGRTVGEARRGAESGRALTQAVRQAWPAGAPPVGDIYGDVNGEHARALEWGFAQSVLRETHPLERTHLHAPAECLGDTGAASGLISVCAVLQGFARGYAHGDQALVWSSSDSGELAAARLSRA
;
A
#
# COMPACT_ATOMS: atom_id res chain seq x y z
N MET A 1 -6.54 -21.46 34.98
CA MET A 1 -5.41 -20.88 34.24
C MET A 1 -5.42 -21.47 32.83
N PRO A 2 -5.28 -20.66 31.78
CA PRO A 2 -5.18 -21.17 30.41
C PRO A 2 -4.01 -22.17 30.30
N ARG A 3 -4.13 -23.17 29.43
CA ARG A 3 -3.07 -24.18 29.27
C ARG A 3 -1.86 -23.51 28.61
N PRO A 4 -0.62 -23.99 28.83
CA PRO A 4 0.60 -23.45 28.20
C PRO A 4 0.62 -23.46 26.66
N THR A 5 -0.46 -23.88 26.01
CA THR A 5 -0.60 -24.04 24.55
C THR A 5 -1.69 -23.16 23.95
N ASP A 6 -2.48 -22.45 24.77
CA ASP A 6 -3.52 -21.56 24.26
C ASP A 6 -2.85 -20.30 23.69
N PRO A 7 -3.26 -19.81 22.50
CA PRO A 7 -2.72 -18.58 21.96
C PRO A 7 -2.94 -17.41 22.94
N PRO A 8 -2.00 -16.45 23.00
CA PRO A 8 -2.22 -15.24 23.77
C PRO A 8 -3.52 -14.57 23.31
N PRO A 9 -4.23 -13.89 24.22
CA PRO A 9 -5.48 -13.25 23.86
C PRO A 9 -5.24 -12.21 22.76
N LEU A 10 -6.13 -12.21 21.77
CA LEU A 10 -6.16 -11.23 20.70
C LEU A 10 -6.33 -9.82 21.29
N ARG A 11 -5.59 -8.85 20.75
CA ARG A 11 -5.66 -7.45 21.16
C ARG A 11 -6.89 -6.79 20.51
N TRP A 12 -8.04 -6.90 21.17
CA TRP A 12 -9.29 -6.30 20.70
C TRP A 12 -9.17 -4.79 20.52
N ASP A 13 -8.39 -4.09 21.36
CA ASP A 13 -8.11 -2.67 21.23
C ASP A 13 -7.38 -2.32 19.92
N ILE A 14 -6.53 -3.23 19.41
CA ILE A 14 -5.81 -3.06 18.15
C ILE A 14 -6.73 -3.40 16.97
N ALA A 15 -7.53 -4.47 17.09
CA ALA A 15 -8.49 -4.84 16.05
C ALA A 15 -9.56 -3.75 15.83
N GLU A 16 -10.07 -3.15 16.90
CA GLU A 16 -11.02 -2.03 16.82
C GLU A 16 -10.37 -0.81 16.14
N GLU A 17 -9.14 -0.44 16.51
CA GLU A 17 -8.41 0.64 15.85
C GLU A 17 -8.14 0.34 14.36
N HIS A 18 -7.87 -0.90 13.99
CA HIS A 18 -7.74 -1.25 12.57
C HIS A 18 -9.04 -1.01 11.80
N LEU A 19 -10.21 -1.29 12.39
CA LEU A 19 -11.50 -1.02 11.75
C LEU A 19 -11.74 0.48 11.60
N ASP A 20 -11.52 1.26 12.66
CA ASP A 20 -11.72 2.70 12.67
C ASP A 20 -10.80 3.41 11.66
N GLU A 21 -9.52 3.04 11.64
CA GLU A 21 -8.55 3.57 10.67
C GLU A 21 -8.86 3.15 9.23
N ALA A 22 -9.29 1.90 9.00
CA ALA A 22 -9.70 1.46 7.66
C ALA A 22 -10.92 2.25 7.15
N ALA A 23 -11.90 2.49 8.03
CA ALA A 23 -13.07 3.31 7.71
C ALA A 23 -12.66 4.76 7.38
N PHE A 24 -11.79 5.37 8.19
CA PHE A 24 -11.27 6.71 7.94
C PHE A 24 -10.45 6.81 6.64
N LEU A 25 -9.60 5.82 6.38
CA LEU A 25 -8.70 5.81 5.21
C LEU A 25 -9.44 5.56 3.89
N LEU A 26 -10.65 5.01 3.90
CA LEU A 26 -11.49 4.92 2.70
C LEU A 26 -11.70 6.31 2.08
N ASN A 27 -12.15 7.27 2.87
CA ASN A 27 -12.43 8.62 2.40
C ASN A 27 -11.16 9.30 1.88
N ARG A 28 -10.03 9.14 2.59
CA ARG A 28 -8.72 9.64 2.14
C ARG A 28 -8.27 9.03 0.83
N TRP A 29 -8.48 7.73 0.65
CA TRP A 29 -8.16 7.05 -0.60
C TRP A 29 -9.05 7.57 -1.74
N GLU A 30 -10.36 7.71 -1.55
CA GLU A 30 -11.28 8.24 -2.57
C GLU A 30 -10.96 9.68 -2.97
N GLU A 31 -10.66 10.55 -2.00
CA GLU A 31 -10.18 11.92 -2.23
C GLU A 31 -8.94 11.90 -3.14
N SER A 32 -7.97 11.03 -2.85
CA SER A 32 -6.73 10.91 -3.63
C SER A 32 -6.96 10.48 -5.08
N LEU A 33 -8.03 9.73 -5.38
CA LEU A 33 -8.39 9.33 -6.75
C LEU A 33 -8.86 10.51 -7.63
N SER A 34 -9.12 11.67 -7.02
CA SER A 34 -9.57 12.89 -7.69
C SER A 34 -8.70 14.12 -7.36
N SER A 35 -7.51 13.90 -6.80
CA SER A 35 -6.59 14.98 -6.42
C SER A 35 -5.70 15.44 -7.58
N PRO A 36 -5.34 16.75 -7.65
CA PRO A 36 -4.29 17.24 -8.54
C PRO A 36 -2.88 16.89 -8.06
N LEU A 37 -2.70 16.57 -6.77
CA LEU A 37 -1.40 16.38 -6.12
C LEU A 37 -0.88 14.96 -6.21
N TYR A 38 -1.76 14.00 -6.47
CA TYR A 38 -1.40 12.59 -6.53
C TYR A 38 -1.29 12.09 -7.97
N THR A 39 -0.32 11.23 -8.18
CA THR A 39 -0.22 10.30 -9.30
C THR A 39 -0.69 8.89 -8.87
N PRO A 40 -0.95 7.97 -9.82
CA PRO A 40 -1.42 6.63 -9.48
C PRO A 40 -0.45 5.84 -8.60
N ARG A 41 0.86 6.07 -8.77
CA ARG A 41 1.89 5.39 -7.97
C ARG A 41 1.94 5.93 -6.53
N GLU A 42 1.73 7.22 -6.34
CA GLU A 42 1.68 7.84 -5.01
C GLU A 42 0.40 7.45 -4.26
N VAL A 43 -0.74 7.31 -4.95
CA VAL A 43 -1.93 6.72 -4.34
C VAL A 43 -1.65 5.29 -3.89
N ALA A 44 -1.09 4.47 -4.79
CA ALA A 44 -0.81 3.05 -4.53
C ALA A 44 0.13 2.84 -3.33
N GLY A 45 1.21 3.61 -3.23
CA GLY A 45 2.21 3.52 -2.14
C GLY A 45 1.94 4.44 -0.94
N GLY A 46 0.78 5.10 -0.89
CA GLY A 46 0.43 6.06 0.16
C GLY A 46 -0.91 5.69 0.81
N PRO A 47 -2.00 6.41 0.51
CA PRO A 47 -3.31 6.15 1.12
C PRO A 47 -3.84 4.74 0.84
N GLU A 48 -3.62 4.18 -0.36
CA GLU A 48 -4.08 2.82 -0.70
C GLU A 48 -3.36 1.74 0.09
N GLU A 49 -2.02 1.78 0.15
CA GLU A 49 -1.23 0.81 0.90
C GLU A 49 -1.61 0.81 2.39
N ARG A 50 -1.82 1.99 2.97
CA ARG A 50 -2.26 2.14 4.36
C ARG A 50 -3.64 1.53 4.58
N LEU A 51 -4.64 1.88 3.76
CA LEU A 51 -5.99 1.31 3.84
C LEU A 51 -5.93 -0.23 3.80
N LEU A 52 -5.20 -0.78 2.83
CA LEU A 52 -5.07 -2.22 2.65
C LEU A 52 -4.28 -2.89 3.78
N ALA A 53 -3.39 -2.18 4.48
CA ALA A 53 -2.68 -2.71 5.64
C ALA A 53 -3.63 -2.97 6.82
N HIS A 54 -4.56 -2.05 7.11
CA HIS A 54 -5.55 -2.25 8.17
C HIS A 54 -6.57 -3.34 7.82
N VAL A 55 -7.04 -3.38 6.57
CA VAL A 55 -7.93 -4.44 6.07
C VAL A 55 -7.27 -5.82 6.15
N ASP A 56 -6.01 -5.94 5.75
CA ASP A 56 -5.25 -7.20 5.85
C ASP A 56 -5.04 -7.62 7.31
N ALA A 57 -4.76 -6.66 8.21
CA ALA A 57 -4.64 -6.93 9.65
C ALA A 57 -5.94 -7.51 10.24
N LEU A 58 -7.10 -6.97 9.88
CA LEU A 58 -8.41 -7.48 10.29
C LEU A 58 -8.66 -8.89 9.73
N ALA A 59 -8.30 -9.14 8.48
CA ALA A 59 -8.42 -10.45 7.85
C ALA A 59 -7.54 -11.50 8.56
N LEU A 60 -6.32 -11.13 8.96
CA LEU A 60 -5.41 -12.01 9.71
C LEU A 60 -5.90 -12.35 11.13
N GLY A 61 -6.82 -11.56 11.68
CA GLY A 61 -7.51 -11.87 12.94
C GLY A 61 -8.44 -13.09 12.87
N GLY A 62 -8.77 -13.56 11.67
CA GLY A 62 -9.50 -14.80 11.41
C GLY A 62 -10.94 -14.83 11.97
N PRO A 63 -11.51 -16.04 12.18
CA PRO A 63 -12.93 -16.20 12.55
C PRO A 63 -13.34 -15.52 13.86
N GLN A 64 -12.41 -15.31 14.79
CA GLN A 64 -12.71 -14.63 16.05
C GLN A 64 -13.03 -13.16 15.81
N VAL A 65 -12.18 -12.46 15.03
CA VAL A 65 -12.41 -11.07 14.64
C VAL A 65 -13.62 -10.96 13.72
N ALA A 66 -13.80 -11.89 12.79
CA ALA A 66 -14.98 -11.95 11.91
C ALA A 66 -16.29 -11.93 12.72
N ARG A 67 -16.44 -12.85 13.67
CA ARG A 67 -17.69 -13.03 14.42
C ARG A 67 -17.96 -11.93 15.42
N ARG A 68 -16.93 -11.48 16.14
CA ARG A 68 -17.09 -10.51 17.22
C ARG A 68 -17.14 -9.07 16.72
N LEU A 69 -16.36 -8.73 15.69
CA LEU A 69 -16.17 -7.36 15.25
C LEU A 69 -16.76 -7.10 13.85
N LEU A 70 -16.44 -7.91 12.84
CA LEU A 70 -16.74 -7.56 11.45
C LEU A 70 -18.18 -7.85 11.02
N LEU A 71 -18.74 -9.02 11.36
CA LEU A 71 -20.12 -9.38 10.99
C LEU A 71 -21.15 -8.37 11.52
N PRO A 72 -21.10 -7.92 12.78
CA PRO A 72 -21.99 -6.86 13.25
C PRO A 72 -21.85 -5.54 12.49
N ARG A 73 -20.67 -5.28 11.91
CA ARG A 73 -20.33 -4.02 11.23
C ARG A 73 -20.65 -4.02 9.74
N LEU A 74 -21.10 -5.15 9.17
CA LEU A 74 -21.67 -5.17 7.82
C LEU A 74 -22.94 -4.30 7.73
N ALA A 75 -23.73 -4.24 8.80
CA ALA A 75 -24.95 -3.45 8.92
C ALA A 75 -24.76 -2.22 9.82
N ALA A 76 -23.58 -1.59 9.75
CA ALA A 76 -23.29 -0.37 10.50
C ALA A 76 -24.11 0.83 9.98
N ASP A 77 -24.18 1.89 10.78
CA ASP A 77 -24.84 3.15 10.39
C ASP A 77 -23.97 4.01 9.46
N SER A 78 -22.76 3.56 9.13
CA SER A 78 -21.83 4.24 8.21
C SER A 78 -21.46 3.36 7.01
N ARG A 79 -21.26 4.02 5.87
CA ARG A 79 -20.81 3.40 4.62
C ARG A 79 -19.40 2.82 4.79
N GLU A 80 -18.54 3.57 5.48
CA GLU A 80 -17.12 3.32 5.67
C GLU A 80 -16.88 2.06 6.51
N GLU A 81 -17.60 1.89 7.62
CA GLU A 81 -17.48 0.68 8.45
C GLU A 81 -18.00 -0.56 7.71
N SER A 82 -19.14 -0.42 7.00
CA SER A 82 -19.71 -1.50 6.19
C SER A 82 -18.71 -1.94 5.11
N PHE A 83 -18.07 -0.99 4.44
CA PHE A 83 -16.99 -1.24 3.48
C PHE A 83 -15.80 -1.95 4.14
N ALA A 84 -15.26 -1.41 5.24
CA ALA A 84 -14.06 -1.95 5.89
C ALA A 84 -14.31 -3.37 6.40
N ALA A 85 -15.50 -3.63 6.99
CA ALA A 85 -15.92 -4.95 7.43
C ALA A 85 -16.05 -5.93 6.26
N GLY A 86 -16.76 -5.53 5.19
CA GLY A 86 -16.98 -6.35 4.01
C GLY A 86 -15.67 -6.72 3.30
N LEU A 87 -14.77 -5.74 3.10
CA LEU A 87 -13.50 -5.98 2.41
C LEU A 87 -12.58 -6.87 3.24
N SER A 88 -12.54 -6.68 4.56
CA SER A 88 -11.75 -7.50 5.49
C SER A 88 -12.25 -8.95 5.52
N LEU A 89 -13.56 -9.17 5.59
CA LEU A 89 -14.17 -10.50 5.52
C LEU A 89 -13.87 -11.21 4.20
N LEU A 90 -13.87 -10.48 3.08
CA LEU A 90 -13.51 -11.05 1.77
C LEU A 90 -12.02 -11.44 1.68
N GLY A 91 -11.16 -10.82 2.49
CA GLY A 91 -9.72 -11.10 2.59
C GLY A 91 -9.36 -12.32 3.45
N MET A 92 -10.31 -12.89 4.19
CA MET A 92 -10.12 -14.08 5.03
C MET A 92 -10.09 -15.37 4.19
N GLU A 93 -9.54 -16.45 4.75
CA GLU A 93 -9.58 -17.77 4.10
C GLU A 93 -11.02 -18.31 4.06
N GLU A 94 -11.74 -18.25 5.18
CA GLU A 94 -13.14 -18.63 5.25
C GLU A 94 -14.03 -17.78 4.33
N ASP A 95 -15.10 -18.39 3.82
CA ASP A 95 -16.04 -17.71 2.95
C ASP A 95 -17.19 -17.06 3.72
N TRP A 96 -17.16 -15.74 3.76
CA TRP A 96 -18.19 -14.89 4.37
C TRP A 96 -19.04 -14.15 3.34
N SER A 97 -18.92 -14.49 2.05
CA SER A 97 -19.63 -13.78 0.96
C SER A 97 -21.14 -13.85 1.09
N GLY A 98 -21.69 -14.93 1.65
CA GLY A 98 -23.13 -15.06 1.93
C GLY A 98 -23.67 -13.92 2.80
N ALA A 99 -23.01 -13.66 3.95
CA ALA A 99 -23.43 -12.59 4.86
C ALA A 99 -23.36 -11.20 4.23
N ILE A 100 -22.38 -10.97 3.35
CA ILE A 100 -22.24 -9.72 2.60
C ILE A 100 -23.38 -9.57 1.59
N LEU A 101 -23.74 -10.65 0.90
CA LEU A 101 -24.81 -10.65 -0.10
C LEU A 101 -26.20 -10.47 0.54
N ASP A 102 -26.41 -11.03 1.75
CA ASP A 102 -27.64 -10.84 2.51
C ASP A 102 -27.84 -9.34 2.85
N VAL A 103 -26.80 -8.67 3.36
CA VAL A 103 -26.87 -7.22 3.65
C VAL A 103 -26.92 -6.38 2.36
N LEU A 104 -26.28 -6.82 1.29
CA LEU A 104 -26.42 -6.15 -0.01
C LEU A 104 -27.87 -6.17 -0.53
N GLN A 105 -28.63 -7.21 -0.18
CA GLN A 105 -30.04 -7.35 -0.57
C GLN A 105 -30.98 -6.56 0.35
N GLU A 106 -30.79 -6.66 1.66
CA GLU A 106 -31.78 -6.20 2.66
C GLU A 106 -31.35 -4.93 3.42
N GLY A 107 -30.10 -4.49 3.26
CA GLY A 107 -29.53 -3.36 3.97
C GLY A 107 -29.95 -1.98 3.46
N GLU A 108 -29.64 -0.97 4.26
CA GLU A 108 -29.86 0.44 3.94
C GLU A 108 -28.96 0.92 2.78
N PRO A 109 -29.30 2.04 2.09
CA PRO A 109 -28.55 2.52 0.93
C PRO A 109 -27.03 2.67 1.16
N HIS A 110 -26.62 3.25 2.30
CA HIS A 110 -25.20 3.46 2.62
C HIS A 110 -24.45 2.15 2.89
N GLN A 111 -25.11 1.16 3.50
CA GLN A 111 -24.55 -0.19 3.72
C GLN A 111 -24.34 -0.89 2.38
N ARG A 112 -25.36 -0.85 1.51
CA ARG A 112 -25.28 -1.43 0.16
C ARG A 112 -24.17 -0.79 -0.67
N GLU A 113 -24.01 0.53 -0.57
CA GLU A 113 -22.92 1.23 -1.23
C GLU A 113 -21.54 0.77 -0.72
N GLY A 114 -21.34 0.72 0.60
CA GLY A 114 -20.08 0.26 1.19
C GLY A 114 -19.73 -1.18 0.78
N LEU A 115 -20.72 -2.09 0.80
CA LEU A 115 -20.51 -3.49 0.42
C LEU A 115 -20.33 -3.68 -1.09
N ARG A 116 -21.00 -2.88 -1.93
CA ARG A 116 -20.74 -2.84 -3.38
C ARG A 116 -19.27 -2.50 -3.63
N GLU A 117 -18.75 -1.45 -3.00
CA GLU A 117 -17.35 -1.05 -3.16
C GLU A 117 -16.38 -2.13 -2.64
N ALA A 118 -16.65 -2.73 -1.49
CA ALA A 118 -15.86 -3.84 -0.97
C ALA A 118 -15.77 -5.01 -1.96
N LEU A 119 -16.90 -5.40 -2.57
CA LEU A 119 -16.96 -6.45 -3.58
C LEU A 119 -16.22 -6.07 -4.88
N ARG A 120 -16.29 -4.79 -5.30
CA ARG A 120 -15.55 -4.26 -6.48
C ARG A 120 -14.04 -4.30 -6.28
N LEU A 121 -13.56 -3.97 -5.08
CA LEU A 121 -12.12 -3.90 -4.76
C LEU A 121 -11.51 -5.24 -4.33
N SER A 122 -12.33 -6.20 -3.93
CA SER A 122 -11.85 -7.51 -3.48
C SER A 122 -11.13 -8.32 -4.58
N SER A 123 -10.00 -8.92 -4.24
CA SER A 123 -9.27 -9.88 -5.08
C SER A 123 -9.64 -11.35 -4.79
N ARG A 124 -10.67 -11.61 -3.96
CA ARG A 124 -11.05 -12.98 -3.55
C ARG A 124 -11.30 -13.87 -4.77
N PRO A 125 -10.58 -15.00 -4.92
CA PRO A 125 -10.84 -15.97 -5.98
C PRO A 125 -12.15 -16.73 -5.71
N GLY A 126 -12.82 -17.20 -6.76
CA GLY A 126 -14.04 -18.01 -6.60
C GLY A 126 -15.30 -17.23 -6.16
N LEU A 127 -15.26 -15.89 -6.13
CA LEU A 127 -16.43 -15.07 -5.79
C LEU A 127 -17.49 -15.07 -6.91
N ALA A 128 -17.09 -15.21 -8.17
CA ALA A 128 -17.99 -15.06 -9.34
C ALA A 128 -19.22 -15.99 -9.33
N PRO A 129 -19.11 -17.31 -9.03
CA PRO A 129 -20.27 -18.19 -8.91
C PRO A 129 -21.30 -17.71 -7.87
N HIS A 130 -20.84 -17.18 -6.74
CA HIS A 130 -21.71 -16.65 -5.68
C HIS A 130 -22.44 -15.39 -6.16
N LEU A 131 -21.74 -14.47 -6.82
CA LEU A 131 -22.33 -13.25 -7.38
C LEU A 131 -23.39 -13.56 -8.43
N LEU A 132 -23.11 -14.50 -9.35
CA LEU A 132 -24.05 -14.92 -10.39
C LEU A 132 -25.28 -15.62 -9.81
N ALA A 133 -25.11 -16.45 -8.78
CA ALA A 133 -26.23 -17.11 -8.10
C ALA A 133 -27.12 -16.11 -7.33
N ALA A 134 -26.51 -15.07 -6.74
CA ALA A 134 -27.24 -14.00 -6.06
C ALA A 134 -28.00 -13.11 -7.06
N PHE A 135 -27.40 -12.81 -8.21
CA PHE A 135 -27.96 -11.93 -9.24
C PHE A 135 -29.42 -12.26 -9.63
N GLU A 136 -29.71 -13.54 -9.78
CA GLU A 136 -31.04 -14.07 -10.16
C GLU A 136 -32.08 -13.96 -9.03
N ARG A 137 -31.65 -13.81 -7.78
CA ARG A 137 -32.51 -13.87 -6.58
C ARG A 137 -32.79 -12.51 -5.96
N VAL A 138 -31.86 -11.58 -6.11
CA VAL A 138 -31.96 -10.24 -5.49
C VAL A 138 -32.92 -9.32 -6.26
N GLY A 139 -33.46 -8.31 -5.55
CA GLY A 139 -34.30 -7.25 -6.14
C GLY A 139 -33.51 -6.24 -7.00
N PRO A 140 -34.20 -5.30 -7.68
CA PRO A 140 -33.61 -4.40 -8.68
C PRO A 140 -32.40 -3.61 -8.18
N THR A 141 -32.51 -3.00 -7.01
CA THR A 141 -31.45 -2.13 -6.47
C THR A 141 -30.16 -2.90 -6.10
N ALA A 142 -30.31 -4.08 -5.49
CA ALA A 142 -29.18 -4.97 -5.21
C ALA A 142 -28.60 -5.59 -6.50
N ARG A 143 -29.46 -5.86 -7.49
CA ARG A 143 -29.05 -6.32 -8.81
C ARG A 143 -28.21 -5.28 -9.55
N ALA A 144 -28.55 -4.00 -9.43
CA ALA A 144 -27.77 -2.89 -9.97
C ALA A 144 -26.35 -2.86 -9.37
N ALA A 145 -26.24 -3.01 -8.04
CA ALA A 145 -24.94 -3.10 -7.37
C ALA A 145 -24.13 -4.32 -7.83
N LEU A 146 -24.77 -5.49 -7.99
CA LEU A 146 -24.10 -6.69 -8.50
C LEU A 146 -23.64 -6.55 -9.96
N LEU A 147 -24.37 -5.83 -10.82
CA LEU A 147 -23.90 -5.51 -12.18
C LEU A 147 -22.58 -4.73 -12.14
N ASP A 148 -22.51 -3.67 -11.33
CA ASP A 148 -21.30 -2.86 -11.19
C ASP A 148 -20.12 -3.71 -10.66
N VAL A 149 -20.37 -4.64 -9.72
CA VAL A 149 -19.37 -5.61 -9.23
C VAL A 149 -18.91 -6.57 -10.33
N LEU A 150 -19.84 -7.16 -11.08
CA LEU A 150 -19.52 -8.10 -12.17
C LEU A 150 -18.68 -7.43 -13.26
N VAL A 151 -19.05 -6.20 -13.64
CA VAL A 151 -18.30 -5.36 -14.57
C VAL A 151 -16.89 -5.08 -14.05
N ALA A 152 -16.76 -4.61 -12.80
CA ALA A 152 -15.46 -4.35 -12.18
C ALA A 152 -14.58 -5.60 -12.11
N ARG A 153 -15.16 -6.79 -12.09
CA ARG A 153 -14.45 -8.07 -12.08
C ARG A 153 -14.32 -8.73 -13.46
N GLN A 154 -14.73 -8.03 -14.53
CA GLN A 154 -14.72 -8.51 -15.91
C GLN A 154 -15.47 -9.84 -16.11
N HIS A 155 -16.54 -10.06 -15.34
CA HIS A 155 -17.43 -11.21 -15.48
C HIS A 155 -18.74 -10.78 -16.16
N PRO A 156 -19.17 -11.43 -17.26
CA PRO A 156 -20.43 -11.08 -17.91
C PRO A 156 -21.62 -11.41 -17.00
N PRO A 157 -22.63 -10.54 -16.91
CA PRO A 157 -23.86 -10.85 -16.21
C PRO A 157 -24.66 -11.94 -16.93
N PRO A 158 -25.57 -12.63 -16.23
CA PRO A 158 -26.41 -13.65 -16.86
C PRO A 158 -27.49 -13.01 -17.76
N GLY A 159 -27.74 -13.63 -18.91
CA GLY A 159 -28.83 -13.23 -19.80
C GLY A 159 -28.59 -11.97 -20.64
N SER A 160 -29.67 -11.46 -21.24
CA SER A 160 -29.66 -10.19 -22.01
C SER A 160 -29.84 -8.99 -21.07
N LEU A 161 -29.17 -7.89 -21.41
CA LEU A 161 -29.31 -6.59 -20.74
C LEU A 161 -30.56 -5.82 -21.19
N ASP A 162 -31.22 -6.23 -22.28
CA ASP A 162 -32.37 -5.51 -22.86
C ASP A 162 -33.48 -5.24 -21.83
N HIS A 163 -33.85 -6.26 -21.06
CA HIS A 163 -34.91 -6.15 -20.05
C HIS A 163 -34.48 -5.32 -18.83
N LEU A 164 -33.18 -5.30 -18.50
CA LEU A 164 -32.65 -4.52 -17.39
C LEU A 164 -32.58 -3.03 -17.74
N VAL A 165 -32.30 -2.69 -19.00
CA VAL A 165 -32.34 -1.30 -19.50
C VAL A 165 -33.76 -0.74 -19.54
N ALA A 166 -34.75 -1.60 -19.78
CA ALA A 166 -36.17 -1.23 -19.84
C ALA A 166 -36.89 -1.35 -18.48
N ASP A 167 -36.16 -1.65 -17.39
CA ASP A 167 -36.72 -1.76 -16.04
C ASP A 167 -37.19 -0.39 -15.52
N GLU A 168 -38.10 -0.40 -14.55
CA GLU A 168 -38.61 0.83 -13.93
C GLU A 168 -37.60 1.45 -12.95
N ASP A 169 -36.68 0.65 -12.41
CA ASP A 169 -35.60 1.11 -11.54
C ASP A 169 -34.48 1.82 -12.34
N PRO A 170 -34.28 3.14 -12.17
CA PRO A 170 -33.30 3.89 -12.97
C PRO A 170 -31.84 3.48 -12.70
N ASP A 171 -31.52 3.03 -11.49
CA ASP A 171 -30.15 2.63 -11.13
C ASP A 171 -29.79 1.32 -11.81
N LEU A 172 -30.73 0.37 -11.88
CA LEU A 172 -30.57 -0.88 -12.63
C LEU A 172 -30.42 -0.62 -14.13
N ALA A 173 -31.24 0.24 -14.71
CA ALA A 173 -31.13 0.62 -16.12
C ALA A 173 -29.78 1.26 -16.43
N CYS A 174 -29.32 2.18 -15.58
CA CYS A 174 -28.00 2.81 -15.71
C CYS A 174 -26.85 1.79 -15.57
N ALA A 175 -26.94 0.87 -14.60
CA ALA A 175 -25.94 -0.19 -14.42
C ALA A 175 -25.91 -1.16 -15.61
N ALA A 176 -27.05 -1.47 -16.21
CA ALA A 176 -27.13 -2.28 -17.42
C ALA A 176 -26.49 -1.60 -18.63
N LEU A 177 -26.71 -0.29 -18.81
CA LEU A 177 -26.02 0.50 -19.85
C LEU A 177 -24.50 0.53 -19.61
N ARG A 178 -24.05 0.75 -18.37
CA ARG A 178 -22.63 0.64 -18.00
C ARG A 178 -22.07 -0.77 -18.18
N ALA A 179 -22.87 -1.82 -18.07
CA ALA A 179 -22.42 -3.18 -18.38
C ALA A 179 -22.30 -3.40 -19.90
N ALA A 180 -23.21 -2.81 -20.69
CA ALA A 180 -23.23 -2.92 -22.15
C ALA A 180 -21.96 -2.38 -22.82
N ARG A 181 -21.29 -1.38 -22.23
CA ARG A 181 -19.99 -0.90 -22.76
C ARG A 181 -18.88 -1.97 -22.70
N HIS A 182 -18.96 -2.90 -21.74
CA HIS A 182 -17.99 -3.99 -21.57
C HIS A 182 -18.45 -5.30 -22.23
N PHE A 183 -19.76 -5.52 -22.28
CA PHE A 183 -20.39 -6.71 -22.85
C PHE A 183 -21.41 -6.35 -23.93
N PRO A 184 -20.99 -5.70 -25.04
CA PRO A 184 -21.90 -5.18 -26.05
C PRO A 184 -22.70 -6.27 -26.77
N THR A 185 -22.27 -7.53 -26.73
CA THR A 185 -23.03 -8.66 -27.29
C THR A 185 -24.30 -9.00 -26.49
N LEU A 186 -24.45 -8.46 -25.28
CA LEU A 186 -25.59 -8.74 -24.39
C LEU A 186 -26.72 -7.71 -24.50
N ILE A 187 -26.59 -6.69 -25.34
CA ILE A 187 -27.61 -5.65 -25.55
C ILE A 187 -27.93 -5.51 -27.04
N LYS A 188 -29.18 -5.19 -27.37
CA LYS A 188 -29.58 -4.84 -28.74
C LYS A 188 -29.44 -3.34 -28.99
N LEU A 189 -29.08 -2.98 -30.22
CA LEU A 189 -29.05 -1.58 -30.67
C LEU A 189 -30.37 -0.85 -30.43
N ALA A 190 -31.51 -1.50 -30.66
CA ALA A 190 -32.83 -0.90 -30.43
C ALA A 190 -33.02 -0.42 -28.97
N SER A 191 -32.62 -1.24 -28.00
CA SER A 191 -32.72 -0.94 -26.56
C SER A 191 -31.83 0.25 -26.18
N LEU A 192 -30.62 0.30 -26.73
CA LEU A 192 -29.70 1.42 -26.51
C LEU A 192 -30.20 2.72 -27.15
N LEU A 193 -30.72 2.67 -28.38
CA LEU A 193 -31.32 3.84 -29.05
C LEU A 193 -32.55 4.36 -28.32
N GLN A 194 -33.36 3.47 -27.73
CA GLN A 194 -34.49 3.87 -26.89
C GLN A 194 -34.00 4.61 -25.63
N ALA A 195 -32.96 4.09 -24.97
CA ALA A 195 -32.41 4.70 -23.76
C ALA A 195 -31.82 6.10 -23.99
N LEU A 196 -31.27 6.39 -25.18
CA LEU A 196 -30.83 7.73 -25.57
C LEU A 196 -31.95 8.79 -25.51
N HIS A 197 -33.20 8.37 -25.67
CA HIS A 197 -34.38 9.23 -25.68
C HIS A 197 -35.20 9.12 -24.38
N SER A 198 -34.66 8.49 -23.34
CA SER A 198 -35.36 8.36 -22.05
C SER A 198 -35.70 9.71 -21.44
N ASP A 199 -36.82 9.85 -20.72
CA ASP A 199 -37.13 11.08 -19.98
C ASP A 199 -36.26 11.24 -18.73
N ALA A 200 -35.66 10.16 -18.22
CA ALA A 200 -34.76 10.18 -17.09
C ALA A 200 -33.34 10.64 -17.49
N PRO A 201 -32.82 11.77 -16.94
CA PRO A 201 -31.50 12.30 -17.30
C PRO A 201 -30.34 11.32 -17.05
N ALA A 202 -30.41 10.54 -15.96
CA ALA A 202 -29.39 9.56 -15.61
C ALA A 202 -29.27 8.44 -16.67
N ILE A 203 -30.42 7.90 -17.11
CA ILE A 203 -30.47 6.85 -18.13
C ILE A 203 -29.96 7.39 -19.47
N ARG A 204 -30.40 8.59 -19.87
CA ARG A 204 -29.87 9.26 -21.08
C ARG A 204 -28.36 9.43 -21.01
N GLY A 205 -27.83 9.93 -19.88
CA GLY A 205 -26.39 10.13 -19.69
C GLY A 205 -25.60 8.82 -19.83
N ALA A 206 -26.06 7.74 -19.18
CA ALA A 206 -25.42 6.43 -19.29
C ALA A 206 -25.50 5.86 -20.72
N ALA A 207 -26.63 6.04 -21.41
CA ALA A 207 -26.81 5.61 -22.79
C ALA A 207 -25.93 6.41 -23.76
N LEU A 208 -25.77 7.71 -23.52
CA LEU A 208 -24.93 8.62 -24.30
C LEU A 208 -23.46 8.20 -24.23
N GLU A 209 -22.92 8.02 -23.02
CA GLU A 209 -21.54 7.54 -22.84
C GLU A 209 -21.33 6.16 -23.47
N THR A 210 -22.25 5.23 -23.23
CA THR A 210 -22.21 3.87 -23.80
C THR A 210 -22.23 3.92 -25.33
N GLY A 211 -23.13 4.71 -25.92
CA GLY A 211 -23.25 4.89 -27.36
C GLY A 211 -21.99 5.49 -27.99
N LEU A 212 -21.35 6.45 -27.33
CA LEU A 212 -20.06 7.00 -27.78
C LEU A 212 -18.95 5.95 -27.77
N ILE A 213 -18.83 5.17 -26.70
CA ILE A 213 -17.83 4.11 -26.59
C ILE A 213 -18.04 3.05 -27.68
N LEU A 214 -19.29 2.74 -28.02
CA LEU A 214 -19.65 1.78 -29.06
C LEU A 214 -19.68 2.37 -30.48
N GLY A 215 -19.37 3.67 -30.65
CA GLY A 215 -19.24 4.30 -31.96
C GLY A 215 -20.56 4.66 -32.65
N LEU A 216 -21.62 4.95 -31.88
CA LEU A 216 -22.95 5.28 -32.41
C LEU A 216 -23.05 6.74 -32.91
N PRO A 217 -23.44 6.96 -34.18
CA PRO A 217 -23.69 8.30 -34.71
C PRO A 217 -24.77 9.07 -33.93
N GLU A 218 -25.83 8.39 -33.49
CA GLU A 218 -26.96 8.97 -32.78
C GLU A 218 -26.53 9.56 -31.42
N ALA A 219 -25.64 8.87 -30.71
CA ALA A 219 -25.09 9.36 -29.45
C ALA A 219 -24.28 10.64 -29.67
N TRP A 220 -23.42 10.68 -30.71
CA TRP A 220 -22.67 11.89 -31.04
C TRP A 220 -23.57 13.06 -31.44
N HIS A 221 -24.62 12.80 -32.22
CA HIS A 221 -25.59 13.84 -32.59
C HIS A 221 -26.31 14.43 -31.36
N ALA A 222 -26.65 13.61 -30.38
CA ALA A 222 -27.23 14.08 -29.13
C ALA A 222 -26.25 14.92 -28.28
N TYR A 223 -24.94 14.62 -28.30
CA TYR A 223 -23.92 15.50 -27.71
C TYR A 223 -23.83 16.85 -28.46
N GLU A 224 -23.90 16.85 -29.79
CA GLU A 224 -23.92 18.08 -30.61
C GLU A 224 -25.09 19.01 -30.26
N GLN A 225 -26.27 18.44 -30.00
CA GLN A 225 -27.43 19.21 -29.56
C GLN A 225 -27.24 19.71 -28.11
N SER A 226 -26.69 18.87 -27.25
CA SER A 226 -26.52 19.17 -25.83
C SER A 226 -25.48 20.27 -25.57
N ILE A 227 -24.36 20.28 -26.30
CA ILE A 227 -23.30 21.29 -26.11
C ILE A 227 -23.80 22.71 -26.43
N ALA A 228 -24.77 22.83 -27.34
CA ALA A 228 -25.36 24.11 -27.72
C ALA A 228 -26.35 24.68 -26.68
N SER A 229 -26.87 23.85 -25.77
CA SER A 229 -27.94 24.20 -24.84
C SER A 229 -27.48 24.89 -23.54
N LEU A 230 -26.19 24.78 -23.17
CA LEU A 230 -25.61 25.35 -21.93
C LEU A 230 -26.42 25.04 -20.65
N SER A 231 -26.98 23.83 -20.53
CA SER A 231 -27.83 23.38 -19.40
C SER A 231 -27.04 23.08 -18.10
N GLU A 232 -27.74 22.80 -16.98
CA GLU A 232 -27.11 22.48 -15.68
C GLU A 232 -26.20 21.24 -15.68
N SER A 233 -26.36 20.30 -16.63
CA SER A 233 -25.50 19.10 -16.75
C SER A 233 -24.45 19.21 -17.87
N TRP A 234 -23.94 20.43 -18.11
CA TRP A 234 -23.08 20.72 -19.27
C TRP A 234 -21.65 20.19 -19.14
N LYS A 235 -21.11 20.02 -17.93
CA LYS A 235 -19.70 19.63 -17.73
C LYS A 235 -19.27 18.35 -18.46
N PRO A 236 -19.95 17.19 -18.31
CA PRO A 236 -19.53 15.98 -19.01
C PRO A 236 -19.64 16.11 -20.54
N VAL A 237 -20.60 16.92 -21.01
CA VAL A 237 -20.77 17.24 -22.43
C VAL A 237 -19.60 18.07 -22.95
N ALA A 238 -19.19 19.09 -22.18
CA ALA A 238 -18.06 19.95 -22.50
C ALA A 238 -16.72 19.17 -22.54
N GLU A 239 -16.49 18.27 -21.58
CA GLU A 239 -15.31 17.41 -21.52
C GLU A 239 -15.20 16.52 -22.78
N VAL A 240 -16.26 15.80 -23.13
CA VAL A 240 -16.30 14.95 -24.32
C VAL A 240 -16.14 15.78 -25.60
N TRP A 241 -16.78 16.94 -25.67
CA TRP A 241 -16.65 17.84 -26.81
C TRP A 241 -15.21 18.30 -27.01
N ALA A 242 -14.51 18.65 -25.92
CA ALA A 242 -13.11 19.05 -25.97
C ALA A 242 -12.21 17.93 -26.51
N LEU A 243 -12.40 16.69 -26.07
CA LEU A 243 -11.60 15.53 -26.51
C LEU A 243 -11.73 15.25 -28.01
N GLY A 244 -12.94 15.42 -28.54
CA GLY A 244 -13.32 14.96 -29.88
C GLY A 244 -13.22 16.00 -30.99
N SER A 245 -13.09 17.28 -30.65
CA SER A 245 -13.25 18.40 -31.59
C SER A 245 -11.95 18.92 -32.21
N SER A 246 -12.05 19.50 -33.41
CA SER A 246 -10.97 20.33 -33.99
C SER A 246 -10.88 21.70 -33.33
N GLY A 247 -9.77 22.41 -33.55
CA GLY A 247 -9.61 23.78 -33.05
C GLY A 247 -10.71 24.75 -33.53
N GLN A 248 -11.27 24.53 -34.73
CA GLN A 248 -12.37 25.33 -35.29
C GLN A 248 -13.73 24.97 -34.68
N GLU A 249 -13.88 23.77 -34.11
CA GLU A 249 -15.13 23.29 -33.50
C GLU A 249 -15.21 23.62 -32.00
N LEU A 250 -14.22 24.34 -31.43
CA LEU A 250 -14.21 24.74 -30.02
C LEU A 250 -15.16 25.90 -29.67
N GLU A 251 -15.78 26.53 -30.67
CA GLU A 251 -16.65 27.70 -30.49
C GLU A 251 -17.71 27.56 -29.37
N PRO A 252 -18.41 26.40 -29.19
CA PRO A 252 -19.34 26.24 -28.07
C PRO A 252 -18.67 26.33 -26.69
N LEU A 253 -17.43 25.84 -26.54
CA LEU A 253 -16.68 25.92 -25.28
C LEU A 253 -16.18 27.34 -25.04
N LEU A 254 -15.77 28.05 -26.09
CA LEU A 254 -15.36 29.45 -26.00
C LEU A 254 -16.52 30.33 -25.56
N ARG A 255 -17.73 30.15 -26.12
CA ARG A 255 -18.94 30.84 -25.66
C ARG A 255 -19.30 30.51 -24.21
N GLY A 256 -18.98 29.31 -23.73
CA GLY A 256 -19.14 28.93 -22.33
C GLY A 256 -18.30 29.78 -21.36
N LEU A 257 -17.15 30.31 -21.82
CA LEU A 257 -16.34 31.24 -21.01
C LEU A 257 -17.06 32.57 -20.75
N ASP A 258 -17.94 33.00 -21.66
CA ASP A 258 -18.68 34.25 -21.50
C ASP A 258 -19.80 34.13 -20.45
N ALA A 259 -20.34 32.93 -20.23
CA ALA A 259 -21.47 32.69 -19.34
C ALA A 259 -21.02 32.24 -17.92
N PRO A 260 -21.28 33.03 -16.85
CA PRO A 260 -20.81 32.74 -15.49
C PRO A 260 -21.15 31.33 -14.98
N ALA A 261 -22.34 30.82 -15.30
CA ALA A 261 -22.81 29.51 -14.86
C ALA A 261 -22.01 28.32 -15.45
N THR A 262 -21.40 28.51 -16.62
CA THR A 262 -20.69 27.44 -17.35
C THR A 262 -19.19 27.68 -17.48
N ARG A 263 -18.73 28.90 -17.18
CA ARG A 263 -17.35 29.35 -17.33
C ARG A 263 -16.31 28.45 -16.69
N ARG A 264 -16.55 28.02 -15.44
CA ARG A 264 -15.62 27.16 -14.71
C ARG A 264 -15.46 25.80 -15.40
N ASP A 265 -16.58 25.21 -15.81
CA ASP A 265 -16.57 23.94 -16.56
C ASP A 265 -15.98 24.09 -17.95
N ALA A 266 -16.16 25.25 -18.59
CA ALA A 266 -15.55 25.57 -19.88
C ALA A 266 -14.02 25.65 -19.78
N LEU A 267 -13.49 26.34 -18.77
CA LEU A 267 -12.05 26.40 -18.49
C LEU A 267 -11.47 25.00 -18.29
N TRP A 268 -12.12 24.19 -17.45
CA TRP A 268 -11.73 22.81 -17.19
C TRP A 268 -11.73 21.96 -18.46
N ALA A 269 -12.83 21.99 -19.23
CA ALA A 269 -13.00 21.22 -20.46
C ALA A 269 -11.96 21.59 -21.52
N LEU A 270 -11.66 22.89 -21.69
CA LEU A 270 -10.66 23.37 -22.66
C LEU A 270 -9.29 22.71 -22.46
N GLY A 271 -8.91 22.39 -21.22
CA GLY A 271 -7.67 21.68 -20.90
C GLY A 271 -7.55 20.28 -21.52
N PHE A 272 -8.65 19.64 -21.91
CA PHE A 272 -8.65 18.33 -22.59
C PHE A 272 -8.56 18.44 -24.13
N SER A 273 -8.79 19.63 -24.66
CA SER A 273 -8.79 19.85 -26.12
C SER A 273 -7.42 19.66 -26.74
N GLY A 274 -6.36 20.03 -26.01
CA GLY A 274 -5.01 20.02 -26.53
C GLY A 274 -4.78 21.02 -27.68
N ARG A 275 -5.63 22.03 -27.85
CA ARG A 275 -5.58 22.93 -29.01
C ARG A 275 -4.92 24.26 -28.68
N LEU A 276 -4.23 24.84 -29.67
CA LEU A 276 -3.65 26.18 -29.57
C LEU A 276 -4.70 27.24 -29.22
N ALA A 277 -5.85 27.22 -29.87
CA ALA A 277 -6.94 28.17 -29.61
C ALA A 277 -7.44 28.12 -28.16
N ALA A 278 -7.48 26.91 -27.56
CA ALA A 278 -7.84 26.75 -26.16
C ALA A 278 -6.77 27.34 -25.24
N ALA A 279 -5.49 27.04 -25.46
CA ALA A 279 -4.40 27.62 -24.68
C ALA A 279 -4.42 29.16 -24.70
N GLN A 280 -4.71 29.77 -25.85
CA GLN A 280 -4.84 31.23 -25.98
C GLN A 280 -6.06 31.78 -25.23
N ALA A 281 -7.19 31.07 -25.26
CA ALA A 281 -8.42 31.49 -24.58
C ALA A 281 -8.33 31.41 -23.05
N LEU A 282 -7.40 30.62 -22.50
CA LEU A 282 -7.19 30.47 -21.05
C LEU A 282 -6.37 31.61 -20.43
N LEU A 283 -5.51 32.28 -21.20
CA LEU A 283 -4.57 33.30 -20.68
C LEU A 283 -5.25 34.46 -19.93
N PRO A 284 -6.36 35.06 -20.42
CA PRO A 284 -7.01 36.16 -19.71
C PRO A 284 -7.50 35.76 -18.31
N TRP A 285 -7.84 34.48 -18.11
CA TRP A 285 -8.37 33.94 -16.87
C TRP A 285 -7.30 33.66 -15.81
N LEU A 286 -6.01 33.71 -16.17
CA LEU A 286 -4.91 33.58 -15.20
C LEU A 286 -4.87 34.74 -14.20
N ARG A 287 -5.53 35.86 -14.51
CA ARG A 287 -5.60 37.07 -13.66
C ARG A 287 -6.87 37.14 -12.82
N ASP A 288 -7.80 36.21 -13.01
CA ASP A 288 -9.04 36.14 -12.27
C ASP A 288 -8.83 35.40 -10.94
N GLU A 289 -9.09 36.04 -9.81
CA GLU A 289 -8.80 35.50 -8.48
C GLU A 289 -9.47 34.14 -8.23
N ALA A 290 -10.71 33.95 -8.69
CA ALA A 290 -11.48 32.73 -8.43
C ALA A 290 -11.21 31.61 -9.45
N LEU A 291 -10.69 31.94 -10.63
CA LEU A 291 -10.57 31.02 -11.77
C LEU A 291 -9.12 30.77 -12.22
N ALA A 292 -8.16 31.56 -11.72
CA ALA A 292 -6.76 31.49 -12.12
C ALA A 292 -6.17 30.08 -11.97
N ARG A 293 -6.45 29.42 -10.84
CA ARG A 293 -5.96 28.06 -10.55
C ARG A 293 -6.42 27.04 -11.60
N VAL A 294 -7.72 27.02 -11.92
CA VAL A 294 -8.29 26.12 -12.96
C VAL A 294 -7.76 26.48 -14.35
N ALA A 295 -7.67 27.77 -14.68
CA ALA A 295 -7.16 28.22 -15.96
C ALA A 295 -5.70 27.81 -16.15
N ALA A 296 -4.87 27.93 -15.11
CA ALA A 296 -3.47 27.52 -15.12
C ALA A 296 -3.32 26.00 -15.24
N GLU A 297 -4.15 25.22 -14.54
CA GLU A 297 -4.16 23.77 -14.68
C GLU A 297 -4.53 23.34 -16.10
N ALA A 298 -5.61 23.90 -16.66
CA ALA A 298 -6.03 23.62 -18.04
C ALA A 298 -4.97 24.03 -19.06
N PHE A 299 -4.32 25.18 -18.85
CA PHE A 299 -3.24 25.66 -19.71
C PHE A 299 -2.03 24.73 -19.65
N THR A 300 -1.66 24.28 -18.46
CA THR A 300 -0.57 23.32 -18.23
C THR A 300 -0.85 21.97 -18.88
N ALA A 301 -2.09 21.47 -18.79
CA ALA A 301 -2.49 20.22 -19.41
C ALA A 301 -2.32 20.22 -20.94
N ILE A 302 -2.47 21.38 -21.58
CA ILE A 302 -2.23 21.54 -23.03
C ILE A 302 -0.75 21.72 -23.32
N THR A 303 -0.09 22.63 -22.60
CA THR A 303 1.22 23.19 -22.97
C THR A 303 2.41 22.48 -22.34
N GLY A 304 2.19 21.68 -21.29
CA GLY A 304 3.26 21.02 -20.54
C GLY A 304 4.09 21.96 -19.68
N LEU A 305 3.60 23.17 -19.39
CA LEU A 305 4.29 24.15 -18.56
C LEU A 305 4.54 23.59 -17.14
N PRO A 306 5.79 23.46 -16.67
CA PRO A 306 6.04 23.01 -15.31
C PRO A 306 5.80 24.14 -14.30
N LEU A 307 4.55 24.33 -13.85
CA LEU A 307 4.14 25.46 -13.01
C LEU A 307 5.05 25.67 -11.78
N GLU A 308 5.39 24.58 -11.10
CA GLU A 308 6.24 24.57 -9.89
C GLU A 308 7.64 25.16 -10.13
N GLN A 309 8.11 25.19 -11.38
CA GLN A 309 9.43 25.72 -11.76
C GLN A 309 9.39 27.25 -11.97
N GLY A 310 8.82 27.97 -11.01
CA GLY A 310 8.88 29.43 -10.94
C GLY A 310 7.72 30.18 -11.60
N PHE A 311 6.60 29.52 -11.88
CA PHE A 311 5.37 30.14 -12.43
C PHE A 311 4.23 30.21 -11.41
N VAL A 312 4.53 30.03 -10.13
CA VAL A 312 3.57 30.09 -9.03
C VAL A 312 3.85 31.27 -8.13
N LEU A 313 2.79 31.84 -7.58
CA LEU A 313 2.86 32.81 -6.49
C LEU A 313 3.19 32.05 -5.18
N PRO A 314 3.86 32.71 -4.22
CA PRO A 314 4.04 32.13 -2.90
C PRO A 314 2.68 31.81 -2.26
N PRO A 315 2.58 30.72 -1.50
CA PRO A 315 1.32 30.34 -0.84
C PRO A 315 0.86 31.47 0.10
N VAL A 316 -0.42 31.80 0.05
CA VAL A 316 -1.05 32.78 0.94
C VAL A 316 -1.67 32.00 2.10
N GLU A 317 -1.32 32.34 3.34
CA GLU A 317 -1.64 31.54 4.54
C GLU A 317 -3.13 31.43 4.93
N ASN A 318 -4.11 31.80 4.10
CA ASN A 318 -5.52 31.92 4.54
C ASN A 318 -6.61 31.48 3.55
N GLU A 319 -6.31 30.71 2.50
CA GLU A 319 -7.35 30.22 1.59
C GLU A 319 -7.77 28.77 1.94
N GLU A 320 -8.72 28.64 2.86
CA GLU A 320 -9.48 27.40 3.08
C GLU A 320 -10.49 27.19 1.93
N ASP A 321 -10.00 27.01 0.71
CA ASP A 321 -10.86 26.62 -0.41
C ASP A 321 -11.20 25.14 -0.30
N GLY A 322 -12.48 24.83 -0.07
CA GLY A 322 -12.96 23.45 -0.06
C GLY A 322 -12.93 22.80 -1.45
N GLY A 323 -12.54 21.53 -1.51
CA GLY A 323 -12.62 20.69 -2.72
C GLY A 323 -11.32 20.57 -3.53
N PRO A 324 -11.31 19.79 -4.64
CA PRO A 324 -10.09 19.42 -5.37
C PRO A 324 -9.30 20.57 -6.00
N GLU A 325 -9.89 21.77 -6.04
CA GLU A 325 -9.27 22.97 -6.60
C GLU A 325 -8.57 23.83 -5.54
N GLY A 326 -8.84 23.61 -4.25
CA GLY A 326 -8.08 24.25 -3.17
C GLY A 326 -6.62 23.78 -3.13
N ASP A 327 -6.38 22.56 -3.60
CA ASP A 327 -5.04 21.97 -3.74
C ASP A 327 -4.26 22.49 -4.97
N LEU A 328 -4.88 23.30 -5.84
CA LEU A 328 -4.21 23.80 -7.04
C LEU A 328 -3.26 24.97 -6.74
N LEU A 329 -2.16 24.99 -7.46
CA LEU A 329 -1.15 26.03 -7.35
C LEU A 329 -1.67 27.38 -7.86
N SER A 330 -1.46 28.44 -7.09
CA SER A 330 -1.78 29.82 -7.49
C SER A 330 -0.78 30.33 -8.55
N PRO A 331 -1.21 30.65 -9.78
CA PRO A 331 -0.30 30.99 -10.87
C PRO A 331 0.21 32.43 -10.81
N ASP A 332 1.46 32.66 -11.25
CA ASP A 332 1.97 33.97 -11.62
C ASP A 332 1.63 34.25 -13.09
N ALA A 333 0.48 34.91 -13.32
CA ALA A 333 -0.02 35.22 -14.67
C ALA A 333 1.01 35.96 -15.53
N GLY A 334 1.77 36.90 -14.95
CA GLY A 334 2.75 37.69 -15.69
C GLY A 334 3.89 36.83 -16.23
N ARG A 335 4.40 35.89 -15.43
CA ARG A 335 5.44 34.95 -15.87
C ARG A 335 4.93 33.95 -16.90
N ILE A 336 3.71 33.43 -16.72
CA ILE A 336 3.10 32.49 -17.67
C ILE A 336 2.88 33.16 -19.02
N GLU A 337 2.33 34.38 -19.04
CA GLU A 337 2.14 35.16 -20.27
C GLU A 337 3.47 35.48 -20.97
N ALA A 338 4.52 35.81 -20.21
CA ALA A 338 5.85 36.05 -20.75
C ALA A 338 6.44 34.79 -21.39
N TRP A 339 6.37 33.65 -20.71
CA TRP A 339 6.78 32.36 -21.25
C TRP A 339 6.00 31.99 -22.51
N TRP A 340 4.69 32.23 -22.52
CA TRP A 340 3.85 31.92 -23.68
C TRP A 340 4.24 32.71 -24.92
N LYS A 341 4.65 33.98 -24.79
CA LYS A 341 5.14 34.79 -25.91
C LYS A 341 6.34 34.16 -26.63
N GLU A 342 7.15 33.37 -25.92
CA GLU A 342 8.30 32.67 -26.50
C GLU A 342 7.89 31.27 -26.99
N ALA A 343 7.09 30.54 -26.21
CA ALA A 343 6.77 29.15 -26.45
C ALA A 343 5.67 28.91 -27.51
N HIS A 344 4.76 29.87 -27.75
CA HIS A 344 3.56 29.64 -28.57
C HIS A 344 3.87 29.20 -30.01
N SER A 345 5.03 29.60 -30.55
CA SER A 345 5.45 29.26 -31.92
C SER A 345 5.67 27.77 -32.15
N ARG A 346 5.85 26.99 -31.08
CA ARG A 346 6.00 25.53 -31.11
C ARG A 346 4.68 24.80 -31.38
N PHE A 347 3.55 25.45 -31.16
CA PHE A 347 2.23 24.84 -31.23
C PHE A 347 1.56 25.15 -32.57
N LYS A 348 1.18 24.10 -33.33
CA LYS A 348 0.53 24.25 -34.63
C LYS A 348 -1.00 24.25 -34.50
N PRO A 349 -1.72 25.10 -35.25
CA PRO A 349 -3.18 25.15 -35.19
C PRO A 349 -3.90 23.83 -35.56
N THR A 350 -3.27 23.01 -36.41
CA THR A 350 -3.85 21.74 -36.90
C THR A 350 -3.55 20.55 -35.99
N GLU A 351 -2.56 20.65 -35.12
CA GLU A 351 -2.14 19.56 -34.22
C GLU A 351 -2.95 19.58 -32.91
N ARG A 352 -2.86 18.49 -32.16
CA ARG A 352 -3.39 18.35 -30.80
C ARG A 352 -2.22 17.99 -29.90
N TYR A 353 -2.20 18.55 -28.69
CA TYR A 353 -1.14 18.37 -27.71
C TYR A 353 -1.67 17.78 -26.41
N LEU A 354 -0.84 17.05 -25.68
CA LEU A 354 -1.12 16.56 -24.33
C LEU A 354 0.15 16.71 -23.48
N GLY A 355 0.12 17.64 -22.54
CA GLY A 355 1.28 17.98 -21.72
C GLY A 355 2.46 18.48 -22.55
N GLY A 356 2.21 19.33 -23.56
CA GLY A 356 3.24 19.98 -24.38
C GLY A 356 3.72 19.20 -25.59
N ASP A 357 3.48 17.89 -25.64
CA ASP A 357 3.87 17.02 -26.75
C ASP A 357 2.71 16.75 -27.70
N PRO A 358 2.97 16.51 -29.00
CA PRO A 358 1.93 16.08 -29.94
C PRO A 358 1.20 14.83 -29.43
N TRP A 359 -0.12 14.85 -29.54
CA TRP A 359 -0.98 13.77 -29.08
C TRP A 359 -0.63 12.47 -29.81
N SER A 360 -0.50 11.39 -29.04
CA SER A 360 -0.35 10.03 -29.52
C SER A 360 -1.01 9.06 -28.52
N PRO A 361 -1.34 7.83 -28.96
CA PRO A 361 -1.83 6.79 -28.05
C PRO A 361 -0.85 6.49 -26.91
N GLU A 362 0.45 6.50 -27.21
CA GLU A 362 1.52 6.30 -26.24
C GLU A 362 1.55 7.42 -25.20
N ARG A 363 1.38 8.68 -25.64
CA ARG A 363 1.32 9.83 -24.74
C ARG A 363 0.08 9.80 -23.84
N LEU A 364 -1.07 9.36 -24.36
CA LEU A 364 -2.29 9.16 -23.57
C LEU A 364 -2.07 8.11 -22.46
N LEU A 365 -1.45 6.98 -22.79
CA LEU A 365 -1.15 5.93 -21.81
C LEU A 365 -0.13 6.41 -20.75
N GLU A 366 0.89 7.16 -21.16
CA GLU A 366 1.86 7.75 -20.24
C GLU A 366 1.17 8.71 -19.25
N PHE A 367 0.26 9.57 -19.73
CA PHE A 367 -0.49 10.47 -18.87
C PHE A 367 -1.47 9.73 -17.94
N LEU A 368 -2.04 8.60 -18.38
CA LEU A 368 -2.84 7.72 -17.53
C LEU A 368 -2.01 6.98 -16.48
N GLU A 369 -0.70 6.81 -16.69
CA GLU A 369 0.22 6.13 -15.78
C GLU A 369 0.88 7.09 -14.78
N HIS A 370 1.20 8.31 -15.21
CA HIS A 370 2.02 9.26 -14.46
C HIS A 370 1.37 10.63 -14.21
N GLY A 371 0.25 10.93 -14.88
CA GLY A 371 -0.42 12.21 -14.73
C GLY A 371 -1.27 12.33 -13.46
N PRO A 372 -1.73 13.55 -13.14
CA PRO A 372 -2.57 13.82 -11.98
C PRO A 372 -3.87 13.00 -11.96
N MET A 373 -4.25 12.47 -10.80
CA MET A 373 -5.40 11.57 -10.64
C MET A 373 -6.69 12.17 -11.19
N ARG A 374 -6.96 13.44 -10.90
CA ARG A 374 -8.19 14.14 -11.30
C ARG A 374 -8.44 14.25 -12.81
N ARG A 375 -7.40 14.12 -13.65
CA ARG A 375 -7.54 14.20 -15.12
C ARG A 375 -7.81 12.83 -15.75
N ARG A 376 -7.51 11.74 -15.03
CA ARG A 376 -7.51 10.37 -15.55
C ARG A 376 -8.90 9.86 -15.97
N PRO A 377 -10.02 10.15 -15.26
CA PRO A 377 -11.33 9.66 -15.68
C PRO A 377 -11.71 10.08 -17.12
N VAL A 378 -11.50 11.35 -17.45
CA VAL A 378 -11.82 11.91 -18.77
C VAL A 378 -10.89 11.34 -19.85
N LEU A 379 -9.60 11.18 -19.54
CA LEU A 379 -8.62 10.56 -20.45
C LEU A 379 -8.84 9.04 -20.63
N ALA A 380 -9.34 8.35 -19.61
CA ALA A 380 -9.72 6.94 -19.69
C ALA A 380 -10.96 6.77 -20.58
N LEU A 381 -11.92 7.71 -20.51
CA LEU A 381 -13.03 7.77 -21.45
C LEU A 381 -12.56 8.02 -22.89
N GLU A 382 -11.57 8.91 -23.09
CA GLU A 382 -10.95 9.11 -24.41
C GLU A 382 -10.40 7.80 -24.99
N LEU A 383 -9.66 7.04 -24.16
CA LEU A 383 -9.11 5.73 -24.55
C LEU A 383 -10.23 4.75 -24.90
N ALA A 384 -11.31 4.70 -24.11
CA ALA A 384 -12.46 3.83 -24.36
C ALA A 384 -13.13 4.15 -25.70
N ILE A 385 -13.41 5.42 -25.98
CA ILE A 385 -14.05 5.87 -27.24
C ILE A 385 -13.15 5.54 -28.43
N ARG A 386 -11.86 5.91 -28.38
CA ARG A 386 -10.95 5.69 -29.52
C ARG A 386 -10.69 4.21 -29.80
N THR A 387 -10.85 3.35 -28.81
CA THR A 387 -10.65 1.91 -28.97
C THR A 387 -11.93 1.14 -29.26
N GLY A 388 -13.10 1.80 -29.28
CA GLY A 388 -14.40 1.14 -29.45
C GLY A 388 -14.76 0.24 -28.27
N GLY A 389 -14.40 0.64 -27.05
CA GLY A 389 -14.61 -0.12 -25.82
C GLY A 389 -13.61 -1.26 -25.57
N ARG A 390 -12.62 -1.49 -26.44
CA ARG A 390 -11.62 -2.56 -26.27
C ARG A 390 -10.66 -2.31 -25.10
N CYS A 391 -10.35 -1.04 -24.80
CA CYS A 391 -9.49 -0.67 -23.69
C CYS A 391 -10.25 0.29 -22.78
N GLN A 392 -10.72 -0.22 -21.64
CA GLN A 392 -11.47 0.56 -20.66
C GLN A 392 -10.80 0.43 -19.31
N LEU A 393 -10.38 1.57 -18.76
CA LEU A 393 -9.74 1.66 -17.46
C LEU A 393 -10.74 2.23 -16.45
N ASP A 394 -11.04 1.47 -15.40
CA ASP A 394 -11.83 1.98 -14.28
C ASP A 394 -10.90 2.69 -13.28
N THR A 395 -10.90 4.02 -13.34
CA THR A 395 -10.04 4.87 -12.49
C THR A 395 -10.48 4.91 -11.03
N ARG A 396 -11.59 4.22 -10.67
CA ARG A 396 -12.09 4.11 -9.29
C ARG A 396 -11.72 2.78 -8.61
N LEU A 397 -10.99 1.89 -9.29
CA LEU A 397 -10.44 0.68 -8.67
C LEU A 397 -9.12 0.97 -7.95
N LEU A 398 -8.53 -0.02 -7.29
CA LEU A 398 -7.21 0.12 -6.67
C LEU A 398 -6.18 0.61 -7.70
N ALA A 399 -5.44 1.68 -7.40
CA ALA A 399 -4.44 2.28 -8.28
C ALA A 399 -3.37 1.26 -8.70
N ALA A 400 -2.95 0.37 -7.79
CA ALA A 400 -2.05 -0.74 -8.13
C ALA A 400 -2.65 -1.69 -9.18
N ARG A 401 -3.97 -1.93 -9.14
CA ARG A 401 -4.70 -2.71 -10.15
C ARG A 401 -4.78 -1.94 -11.47
N GLN A 402 -5.11 -0.65 -11.43
CA GLN A 402 -5.16 0.20 -12.62
C GLN A 402 -3.83 0.20 -13.39
N LEU A 403 -2.70 0.32 -12.69
CA LEU A 403 -1.36 0.28 -13.28
C LEU A 403 -1.06 -1.07 -13.98
N ARG A 404 -1.46 -2.20 -13.36
CA ARG A 404 -1.34 -3.52 -14.00
C ARG A 404 -2.22 -3.65 -15.24
N GLU A 405 -3.45 -3.15 -15.18
CA GLU A 405 -4.37 -3.14 -16.32
C GLU A 405 -3.84 -2.27 -17.47
N LEU A 406 -3.30 -1.08 -17.17
CA LEU A 406 -2.65 -0.21 -18.15
C LEU A 406 -1.44 -0.89 -18.81
N ALA A 407 -0.59 -1.57 -18.04
CA ALA A 407 0.54 -2.31 -18.59
C ALA A 407 0.09 -3.42 -19.56
N ARG A 408 -0.98 -4.14 -19.24
CA ARG A 408 -1.59 -5.13 -20.14
C ARG A 408 -2.18 -4.50 -21.39
N MET A 409 -2.93 -3.40 -21.24
CA MET A 409 -3.52 -2.66 -22.37
C MET A 409 -2.45 -2.15 -23.33
N ARG A 410 -1.32 -1.65 -22.82
CA ARG A 410 -0.19 -1.19 -23.63
C ARG A 410 0.33 -2.30 -24.57
N GLY A 411 0.45 -3.53 -24.07
CA GLY A 411 0.86 -4.69 -24.88
C GLY A 411 -0.17 -5.13 -25.93
N ALA A 412 -1.45 -4.83 -25.71
CA ALA A 412 -2.55 -5.15 -26.62
C ALA A 412 -2.98 -3.95 -27.50
N LEU A 413 -2.32 -2.80 -27.35
CA LEU A 413 -2.70 -1.56 -28.01
C LEU A 413 -2.41 -1.67 -29.52
N GLY A 414 -3.44 -2.01 -30.29
CA GLY A 414 -3.38 -1.94 -31.74
C GLY A 414 -3.38 -0.49 -32.24
N ARG A 415 -3.71 -0.29 -33.52
CA ARG A 415 -3.88 1.07 -34.06
C ARG A 415 -5.03 1.80 -33.35
N VAL A 416 -4.71 2.93 -32.71
CA VAL A 416 -5.68 3.84 -32.11
C VAL A 416 -5.79 5.11 -32.98
N PRO A 417 -6.98 5.45 -33.49
CA PRO A 417 -7.15 6.58 -34.39
C PRO A 417 -7.04 7.92 -33.66
N ALA A 418 -6.28 8.84 -34.24
CA ALA A 418 -6.06 10.22 -33.73
C ALA A 418 -7.13 11.23 -34.22
N GLY A 419 -8.01 10.81 -35.12
CA GLY A 419 -9.02 11.67 -35.76
C GLY A 419 -10.07 12.23 -34.81
N ARG A 420 -10.98 13.04 -35.36
CA ARG A 420 -12.11 13.61 -34.61
C ARG A 420 -13.08 12.53 -34.21
N PHE A 421 -13.79 12.69 -33.08
CA PHE A 421 -14.76 11.69 -32.64
C PHE A 421 -15.87 11.46 -33.66
N ARG A 422 -16.38 12.51 -34.32
CA ARG A 422 -17.35 12.37 -35.44
C ARG A 422 -16.89 11.40 -36.53
N GLU A 423 -15.59 11.32 -36.82
CA GLU A 423 -15.02 10.43 -37.85
C GLU A 423 -14.90 8.97 -37.37
N LEU A 424 -14.96 8.74 -36.05
CA LEU A 424 -14.95 7.43 -35.40
C LEU A 424 -16.37 6.83 -35.31
N MET A 425 -17.40 7.66 -35.34
CA MET A 425 -18.81 7.25 -35.26
C MET A 425 -19.28 6.67 -36.61
N ARG A 426 -18.81 5.47 -36.96
CA ARG A 426 -19.12 4.79 -38.24
C ARG A 426 -20.18 3.70 -38.11
N GLY A 427 -20.88 3.66 -36.98
CA GLY A 427 -21.92 2.69 -36.67
C GLY A 427 -21.41 1.53 -35.81
N TRP A 428 -22.36 0.83 -35.18
CA TRP A 428 -22.08 -0.33 -34.34
C TRP A 428 -21.40 -1.42 -35.17
N THR A 429 -20.09 -1.58 -35.00
CA THR A 429 -19.38 -2.74 -35.50
C THR A 429 -19.36 -3.78 -34.38
N SER A 430 -19.88 -4.99 -34.64
CA SER A 430 -19.79 -6.06 -33.65
C SER A 430 -18.31 -6.26 -33.30
N PRO A 431 -17.90 -6.06 -32.04
CA PRO A 431 -16.49 -6.19 -31.71
C PRO A 431 -16.06 -7.65 -31.92
N PRO A 432 -14.81 -7.91 -32.33
CA PRO A 432 -14.27 -9.25 -32.25
C PRO A 432 -14.40 -9.75 -30.81
N SER A 433 -14.76 -11.01 -30.65
CA SER A 433 -14.92 -11.71 -29.38
C SER A 433 -13.79 -11.36 -28.40
N ALA A 434 -14.15 -11.11 -27.15
CA ALA A 434 -13.25 -10.79 -26.05
C ALA A 434 -11.98 -11.67 -26.07
N PRO A 435 -10.79 -11.13 -25.70
CA PRO A 435 -9.63 -11.97 -25.46
C PRO A 435 -10.02 -13.05 -24.46
N ARG A 436 -9.79 -14.31 -24.84
CA ARG A 436 -10.03 -15.47 -23.99
C ARG A 436 -9.38 -15.21 -22.64
N SER A 437 -10.13 -15.48 -21.57
CA SER A 437 -9.64 -15.48 -20.20
C SER A 437 -8.25 -16.11 -20.16
N GLU A 438 -7.29 -15.36 -19.60
CA GLU A 438 -5.97 -15.87 -19.24
C GLU A 438 -6.19 -17.20 -18.54
N GLN A 439 -5.67 -18.27 -19.15
CA GLN A 439 -5.47 -19.51 -18.43
C GLN A 439 -4.69 -19.15 -17.18
N VAL A 440 -5.31 -19.38 -16.01
CA VAL A 440 -4.63 -19.37 -14.73
C VAL A 440 -3.36 -20.19 -14.93
N ALA A 441 -2.22 -19.51 -14.89
CA ALA A 441 -0.93 -20.15 -14.97
C ALA A 441 -0.92 -21.21 -13.88
N ARG A 442 -0.91 -22.48 -14.28
CA ARG A 442 -0.65 -23.57 -13.34
C ARG A 442 0.70 -23.27 -12.69
N PRO A 443 0.84 -23.45 -11.36
CA PRO A 443 2.14 -23.35 -10.72
C PRO A 443 3.10 -24.25 -11.50
N GLN A 444 4.11 -23.64 -12.12
CA GLN A 444 5.16 -24.42 -12.77
C GLN A 444 5.82 -25.28 -11.70
N ALA A 445 6.11 -26.52 -12.11
CA ALA A 445 6.67 -27.55 -11.27
C ALA A 445 7.84 -27.03 -10.43
N ARG A 446 7.79 -27.34 -9.13
CA ARG A 446 8.83 -27.10 -8.13
C ARG A 446 10.22 -27.31 -8.72
N ALA A 447 10.95 -26.22 -8.92
CA ALA A 447 12.38 -26.28 -9.17
C ALA A 447 13.05 -26.89 -7.93
N ARG A 448 13.77 -27.99 -8.11
CA ARG A 448 14.65 -28.56 -7.07
C ARG A 448 15.72 -27.52 -6.73
N VAL A 449 15.73 -27.01 -5.50
CA VAL A 449 16.86 -26.23 -4.97
C VAL A 449 17.54 -27.04 -3.86
N PRO A 450 18.67 -27.72 -4.14
CA PRO A 450 19.41 -28.42 -3.10
C PRO A 450 20.66 -27.62 -2.69
N SER A 451 20.49 -26.47 -2.00
CA SER A 451 21.53 -25.82 -1.16
C SER A 451 21.09 -24.53 -0.45
N ALA A 452 19.97 -23.90 -0.82
CA ALA A 452 19.54 -22.63 -0.22
C ALA A 452 19.08 -22.78 1.25
N LEU A 453 19.37 -21.75 2.06
CA LEU A 453 18.91 -21.65 3.45
C LEU A 453 17.56 -20.94 3.48
N VAL A 454 16.56 -21.61 4.05
CA VAL A 454 15.17 -21.17 4.02
C VAL A 454 14.64 -20.90 5.43
N PHE A 455 13.78 -19.89 5.53
CA PHE A 455 13.01 -19.60 6.73
C PHE A 455 11.71 -20.41 6.72
N THR A 456 11.45 -21.14 7.78
CA THR A 456 10.33 -22.10 7.86
C THR A 456 9.45 -21.92 9.10
N GLY A 457 9.71 -20.86 9.87
CA GLY A 457 8.96 -20.48 11.05
C GLY A 457 9.43 -19.12 11.54
N MET A 458 8.50 -18.37 12.13
CA MET A 458 8.79 -17.08 12.77
C MET A 458 7.86 -16.88 13.97
N GLY A 459 8.36 -16.22 15.01
CA GLY A 459 7.56 -15.90 16.18
C GLY A 459 7.97 -14.55 16.75
N MET A 460 7.03 -13.85 17.38
CA MET A 460 7.30 -12.52 17.92
C MET A 460 6.37 -12.19 19.09
N VAL A 461 6.81 -11.32 19.97
CA VAL A 461 5.95 -10.60 20.91
C VAL A 461 6.44 -9.15 21.00
N SER A 462 5.51 -8.20 20.97
CA SER A 462 5.82 -6.77 20.99
C SER A 462 4.65 -5.93 21.52
N ALA A 463 4.87 -4.63 21.75
CA ALA A 463 3.84 -3.71 22.26
C ALA A 463 2.55 -3.65 21.40
N ILE A 464 2.65 -3.97 20.10
CA ILE A 464 1.58 -3.89 19.11
C ILE A 464 1.11 -5.26 18.60
N GLY A 465 1.53 -6.36 19.22
CA GLY A 465 0.99 -7.68 18.90
C GLY A 465 1.63 -8.81 19.71
N HIS A 466 0.86 -9.86 19.93
CA HIS A 466 1.26 -11.02 20.70
C HIS A 466 1.74 -12.21 19.84
N GLY A 467 1.97 -11.97 18.56
CA GLY A 467 2.52 -12.93 17.61
C GLY A 467 3.15 -12.21 16.40
N ALA A 468 3.94 -12.94 15.61
CA ALA A 468 4.62 -12.43 14.43
C ALA A 468 3.64 -11.87 13.40
N VAL A 469 2.59 -12.62 13.09
CA VAL A 469 1.56 -12.20 12.12
C VAL A 469 0.89 -10.90 12.56
N GLU A 470 0.45 -10.82 13.82
CA GLU A 470 -0.21 -9.64 14.38
C GLU A 470 0.72 -8.43 14.40
N SER A 471 1.92 -8.53 15.00
CA SER A 471 2.78 -7.34 15.05
C SER A 471 3.30 -6.92 13.68
N CYS A 472 3.53 -7.83 12.74
CA CYS A 472 3.90 -7.46 11.37
C CYS A 472 2.76 -6.74 10.64
N ALA A 473 1.50 -7.16 10.85
CA ALA A 473 0.34 -6.47 10.30
C ALA A 473 0.19 -5.06 10.91
N SER A 474 0.33 -4.95 12.24
CA SER A 474 0.30 -3.66 12.94
C SER A 474 1.48 -2.75 12.57
N LEU A 475 2.68 -3.31 12.33
CA LEU A 475 3.85 -2.57 11.81
C LEU A 475 3.56 -1.96 10.44
N ARG A 476 3.03 -2.77 9.50
CA ARG A 476 2.66 -2.31 8.15
C ARG A 476 1.59 -1.22 8.21
N ALA A 477 0.62 -1.36 9.11
CA ALA A 477 -0.43 -0.39 9.35
C ALA A 477 0.01 0.83 10.19
N ARG A 478 1.27 0.87 10.65
CA ARG A 478 1.83 1.94 11.50
C ARG A 478 1.07 2.17 12.81
N ILE A 479 0.56 1.09 13.41
CA ILE A 479 -0.06 1.15 14.74
C ILE A 479 1.04 1.47 15.77
N VAL A 480 0.77 2.46 16.62
CA VAL A 480 1.68 2.89 17.68
C VAL A 480 1.00 2.73 19.05
N ARG A 481 1.78 2.36 20.08
CA ARG A 481 1.31 2.27 21.47
C ARG A 481 2.26 2.97 22.45
N PRO A 482 2.61 4.26 22.25
CA PRO A 482 3.49 4.98 23.15
C PRO A 482 2.79 5.17 24.51
N ARG A 483 3.53 4.99 25.60
CA ARG A 483 3.03 5.14 26.97
C ARG A 483 4.06 5.83 27.87
N PRO A 484 3.60 6.64 28.83
CA PRO A 484 4.48 7.13 29.88
C PRO A 484 5.02 5.95 30.71
N LEU A 485 6.34 5.90 30.86
CA LEU A 485 7.04 4.93 31.69
C LEU A 485 7.11 5.42 33.14
N ARG A 486 7.38 4.49 34.06
CA ARG A 486 7.61 4.82 35.48
C ARG A 486 9.05 5.31 35.70
N PHE A 487 9.46 6.32 34.93
CA PHE A 487 10.79 6.90 34.97
C PHE A 487 10.74 8.36 34.55
N GLN A 488 11.50 9.20 35.24
CA GLN A 488 11.53 10.65 35.03
C GLN A 488 12.96 11.13 34.84
N VAL A 489 13.15 12.08 33.93
CA VAL A 489 14.43 12.75 33.69
C VAL A 489 14.29 14.20 34.11
N LEU A 490 15.29 14.73 34.83
CA LEU A 490 15.33 16.14 35.21
C LEU A 490 15.43 17.03 33.98
N ARG A 491 14.61 18.07 33.94
CA ARG A 491 14.67 19.11 32.91
C ARG A 491 15.80 20.09 33.25
N LEU A 492 16.62 20.43 32.26
CA LEU A 492 17.76 21.34 32.41
C LEU A 492 17.34 22.81 32.20
N ASP A 493 16.37 23.05 31.32
CA ASP A 493 15.99 24.40 30.88
C ASP A 493 14.80 24.98 31.68
N GLU A 494 13.99 24.11 32.30
CA GLU A 494 12.84 24.49 33.12
C GLU A 494 12.78 23.70 34.44
N PRO A 495 12.30 24.29 35.56
CA PRO A 495 12.08 23.55 36.79
C PRO A 495 11.09 22.39 36.59
N GLY A 496 11.53 21.16 36.88
CA GLY A 496 10.67 19.98 36.86
C GLY A 496 11.36 18.73 36.31
N ALA A 497 10.57 17.68 36.10
CA ALA A 497 11.02 16.45 35.47
C ALA A 497 10.08 16.08 34.32
N ALA A 498 10.64 15.53 33.24
CA ALA A 498 9.90 14.99 32.13
C ALA A 498 9.70 13.48 32.32
N VAL A 499 8.45 13.01 32.18
CA VAL A 499 8.16 11.57 32.14
C VAL A 499 8.62 11.01 30.80
N VAL A 500 9.40 9.94 30.83
CA VAL A 500 9.87 9.28 29.60
C VAL A 500 8.73 8.49 28.97
N THR A 501 8.58 8.62 27.65
CA THR A 501 7.61 7.84 26.86
C THR A 501 8.33 6.71 26.14
N GLY A 502 7.78 5.50 26.22
CA GLY A 502 8.29 4.32 25.54
C GLY A 502 7.16 3.42 25.04
N HIS A 503 7.51 2.21 24.60
CA HIS A 503 6.61 1.23 24.01
C HIS A 503 6.65 -0.08 24.81
N PRO A 504 6.13 -0.08 26.06
CA PRO A 504 6.11 -1.28 26.90
C PRO A 504 5.04 -2.28 26.42
N LEU A 505 5.34 -3.57 26.52
CA LEU A 505 4.40 -4.66 26.33
C LEU A 505 3.49 -4.77 27.56
N ARG A 506 2.19 -4.49 27.38
CA ARG A 506 1.18 -4.56 28.44
C ARG A 506 0.40 -5.87 28.42
N GLY A 507 -0.08 -6.29 29.59
CA GLY A 507 -0.94 -7.46 29.81
C GLY A 507 -0.21 -8.79 29.95
N LEU A 508 1.01 -8.92 29.40
CA LEU A 508 1.74 -10.20 29.37
C LEU A 508 3.03 -10.23 30.22
N VAL A 509 3.68 -9.08 30.39
CA VAL A 509 4.96 -8.95 31.13
C VAL A 509 4.89 -7.96 32.29
N ASP A 510 3.71 -7.41 32.59
CA ASP A 510 3.52 -6.52 33.74
C ASP A 510 3.94 -7.23 35.04
N GLY A 511 4.77 -6.55 35.83
CA GLY A 511 5.30 -7.07 37.10
C GLY A 511 6.57 -7.93 36.99
N PHE A 512 6.97 -8.35 35.78
CA PHE A 512 8.27 -9.00 35.56
C PHE A 512 9.36 -7.93 35.35
N THR A 513 10.57 -8.15 35.85
CA THR A 513 11.75 -7.28 35.64
C THR A 513 13.00 -8.11 35.36
N GLY A 514 14.01 -7.48 34.74
CA GLY A 514 15.32 -8.08 34.49
C GLY A 514 15.24 -9.46 33.82
N LEU A 515 15.96 -10.46 34.36
CA LEU A 515 16.01 -11.81 33.80
C LEU A 515 14.63 -12.47 33.64
N ALA A 516 13.71 -12.25 34.59
CA ALA A 516 12.39 -12.85 34.55
C ALA A 516 11.55 -12.30 33.38
N ARG A 517 11.71 -11.00 33.07
CA ARG A 517 11.09 -10.36 31.91
C ARG A 517 11.65 -10.91 30.60
N LEU A 518 12.97 -11.04 30.48
CA LEU A 518 13.61 -11.62 29.29
C LEU A 518 13.15 -13.07 29.04
N ILE A 519 13.07 -13.89 30.10
CA ILE A 519 12.52 -15.27 29.99
C ILE A 519 11.09 -15.23 29.47
N LYS A 520 10.24 -14.34 30.00
CA LYS A 520 8.83 -14.26 29.59
C LYS A 520 8.69 -13.82 28.13
N LEU A 521 9.42 -12.79 27.70
CA LEU A 521 9.44 -12.32 26.32
C LEU A 521 9.90 -13.43 25.37
N GLY A 522 11.05 -14.05 25.66
CA GLY A 522 11.59 -15.14 24.85
C GLY A 522 10.66 -16.35 24.76
N THR A 523 10.01 -16.71 25.87
CA THR A 523 9.04 -17.82 25.90
C THR A 523 7.86 -17.54 24.98
N LEU A 524 7.28 -16.33 25.04
CA LEU A 524 6.14 -15.96 24.19
C LEU A 524 6.51 -15.97 22.69
N ALA A 525 7.69 -15.45 22.33
CA ALA A 525 8.16 -15.48 20.94
C ALA A 525 8.43 -16.92 20.44
N LEU A 526 8.94 -17.80 21.31
CA LEU A 526 9.15 -19.21 20.97
C LEU A 526 7.83 -19.97 20.83
N GLU A 527 6.86 -19.76 21.73
CA GLU A 527 5.52 -20.35 21.64
C GLU A 527 4.83 -19.97 20.33
N ASP A 528 4.95 -18.71 19.91
CA ASP A 528 4.41 -18.23 18.64
C ASP A 528 5.15 -18.83 17.43
N LEU A 529 6.48 -18.97 17.48
CA LEU A 529 7.26 -19.63 16.44
C LEU A 529 6.88 -21.10 16.27
N LEU A 530 6.70 -21.82 17.38
CA LEU A 530 6.29 -23.22 17.34
C LEU A 530 4.90 -23.37 16.71
N ARG A 531 3.98 -22.45 17.00
CA ARG A 531 2.66 -22.43 16.39
C ARG A 531 2.73 -22.16 14.89
N SER A 532 3.49 -21.15 14.46
CA SER A 532 3.60 -20.79 13.04
C SER A 532 4.31 -21.86 12.20
N ALA A 533 5.23 -22.61 12.81
CA ALA A 533 5.95 -23.71 12.17
C ALA A 533 5.25 -25.08 12.30
N GLU A 534 4.10 -25.14 12.98
CA GLU A 534 3.35 -26.36 13.33
C GLU A 534 4.20 -27.41 14.07
N LEU A 535 5.01 -26.96 15.04
CA LEU A 535 5.94 -27.78 15.80
C LEU A 535 5.48 -28.00 17.25
N SER A 536 5.82 -29.15 17.82
CA SER A 536 5.65 -29.44 19.24
C SER A 536 6.97 -29.27 19.98
N GLY A 537 7.02 -28.40 21.00
CA GLY A 537 8.22 -28.16 21.82
C GLY A 537 8.82 -29.42 22.47
N GLY A 538 8.00 -30.45 22.68
CA GLY A 538 8.43 -31.74 23.25
C GLY A 538 9.11 -32.71 22.28
N ASP A 539 9.20 -32.40 20.99
CA ASP A 539 9.82 -33.28 19.99
C ASP A 539 11.34 -33.36 20.17
N THR A 540 11.77 -34.33 20.98
CA THR A 540 13.17 -34.53 21.32
C THR A 540 14.02 -34.90 20.10
N ALA A 541 13.46 -35.59 19.11
CA ALA A 541 14.20 -35.97 17.90
C ALA A 541 14.48 -34.73 17.05
N PHE A 542 13.48 -33.86 16.91
CA PHE A 542 13.62 -32.58 16.23
C PHE A 542 14.67 -31.70 16.92
N PHE A 543 14.52 -31.43 18.21
CA PHE A 543 15.36 -30.44 18.91
C PHE A 543 16.78 -30.93 19.23
N ARG A 544 17.05 -32.24 19.26
CA ARG A 544 18.41 -32.76 19.40
C ARG A 544 19.33 -32.33 18.25
N GLN A 545 18.76 -32.13 17.06
CA GLN A 545 19.48 -31.71 15.85
C GLN A 545 19.30 -30.21 15.54
N THR A 546 18.80 -29.46 16.51
CA THR A 546 18.55 -28.02 16.43
C THR A 546 19.56 -27.26 17.28
N ALA A 547 20.17 -26.23 16.70
CA ALA A 547 20.89 -25.20 17.45
C ALA A 547 19.95 -24.06 17.87
N LEU A 548 20.24 -23.40 18.99
CA LEU A 548 19.62 -22.14 19.36
C LEU A 548 20.70 -21.06 19.48
N LEU A 549 20.59 -20.02 18.67
CA LEU A 549 21.38 -18.79 18.80
C LEU A 549 20.54 -17.76 19.55
N LEU A 550 20.91 -17.50 20.80
CA LEU A 550 20.24 -16.55 21.69
C LEU A 550 20.94 -15.20 21.61
N CYS A 551 20.27 -14.23 21.02
CA CYS A 551 20.76 -12.89 20.71
C CYS A 551 20.32 -11.89 21.79
N LEU A 552 21.30 -11.22 22.42
CA LEU A 552 21.09 -10.30 23.54
C LEU A 552 21.90 -9.01 23.32
N SER A 553 21.49 -7.95 24.00
CA SER A 553 22.34 -6.78 24.18
C SER A 553 23.27 -6.98 25.38
N PRO A 554 24.50 -6.46 25.33
CA PRO A 554 25.32 -6.30 26.53
C PRO A 554 24.55 -5.49 27.60
N THR A 555 24.85 -5.71 28.87
CA THR A 555 24.25 -4.95 29.96
C THR A 555 24.58 -3.48 29.81
N ARG A 556 23.54 -2.66 29.89
CA ARG A 556 23.61 -1.20 29.73
C ARG A 556 23.84 -0.56 31.09
N ARG A 557 25.03 -0.77 31.67
CA ARG A 557 25.46 -0.21 32.97
C ARG A 557 26.96 0.06 32.96
N ASP A 558 27.42 0.95 33.82
CA ASP A 558 28.82 1.39 33.85
C ASP A 558 29.70 0.57 34.83
N ASP A 559 29.09 -0.22 35.73
CA ASP A 559 29.78 -0.67 36.94
C ASP A 559 29.89 -2.20 37.17
N PHE A 560 29.32 -3.08 36.31
CA PHE A 560 29.24 -4.53 36.63
C PHE A 560 29.22 -5.51 35.43
N ASP A 561 30.40 -5.94 34.94
CA ASP A 561 30.52 -6.98 33.90
C ASP A 561 29.95 -8.36 34.34
N PHE A 562 29.92 -8.66 35.64
CA PHE A 562 29.45 -9.96 36.18
C PHE A 562 27.96 -10.25 35.89
N GLN A 563 27.13 -9.22 35.65
CA GLN A 563 25.71 -9.42 35.34
C GLN A 563 25.50 -9.98 33.93
N ASP A 564 26.33 -9.60 32.96
CA ASP A 564 26.27 -10.14 31.60
C ASP A 564 26.60 -11.63 31.60
N GLU A 565 27.63 -12.03 32.34
CA GLU A 565 28.01 -13.43 32.54
C GLU A 565 26.87 -14.22 33.18
N LEU A 566 26.25 -13.68 34.23
CA LEU A 566 25.15 -14.32 34.94
C LEU A 566 23.90 -14.50 34.06
N ILE A 567 23.55 -13.49 33.26
CA ILE A 567 22.43 -13.58 32.31
C ILE A 567 22.75 -14.61 31.23
N ALA A 568 23.95 -14.56 30.64
CA ALA A 568 24.38 -15.51 29.62
C ALA A 568 24.43 -16.97 30.14
N GLU A 569 24.77 -17.17 31.40
CA GLU A 569 24.81 -18.49 32.05
C GLU A 569 23.41 -19.01 32.41
N GLN A 570 22.56 -18.15 33.00
CA GLN A 570 21.27 -18.59 33.56
C GLN A 570 20.12 -18.56 32.57
N LEU A 571 20.11 -17.62 31.63
CA LEU A 571 18.99 -17.43 30.71
C LEU A 571 18.73 -18.66 29.82
N PRO A 572 19.74 -19.31 29.20
CA PRO A 572 19.50 -20.46 28.32
C PRO A 572 18.73 -21.59 28.98
N SER A 573 19.19 -22.06 30.15
CA SER A 573 18.59 -23.20 30.84
C SER A 573 17.16 -22.90 31.32
N ARG A 574 16.92 -21.68 31.82
CA ARG A 574 15.59 -21.25 32.27
C ARG A 574 14.64 -21.05 31.11
N LEU A 575 15.10 -20.42 30.03
CA LEU A 575 14.29 -20.20 28.84
C LEU A 575 13.81 -21.52 28.23
N LEU A 576 14.70 -22.51 28.08
CA LEU A 576 14.32 -23.83 27.55
C LEU A 576 13.29 -24.53 28.44
N ARG A 577 13.48 -24.46 29.76
CA ARG A 577 12.55 -25.04 30.74
C ARG A 577 11.18 -24.37 30.70
N HIS A 578 11.13 -23.03 30.68
CA HIS A 578 9.89 -22.27 30.68
C HIS A 578 9.16 -22.31 29.33
N GLY A 579 9.89 -22.36 28.22
CA GLY A 579 9.34 -22.55 26.88
C GLY A 579 9.00 -23.99 26.53
N GLY A 580 9.23 -24.96 27.42
CA GLY A 580 8.91 -26.37 27.19
C GLY A 580 9.64 -26.98 25.99
N LEU A 581 10.85 -26.50 25.68
CA LEU A 581 11.64 -26.94 24.53
C LEU A 581 12.57 -28.09 24.91
N ALA A 582 12.42 -29.23 24.23
CA ALA A 582 13.30 -30.40 24.36
C ALA A 582 14.67 -30.20 23.67
N LEU A 583 15.20 -28.97 23.66
CA LEU A 583 16.48 -28.60 23.08
C LEU A 583 17.62 -28.81 24.09
N PRO A 584 18.68 -29.55 23.76
CA PRO A 584 19.80 -29.73 24.67
C PRO A 584 20.52 -28.41 24.93
N VAL A 585 20.74 -28.05 26.21
CA VAL A 585 21.35 -26.75 26.58
C VAL A 585 22.73 -26.54 25.95
N GLN A 586 23.48 -27.62 25.69
CA GLN A 586 24.77 -27.57 24.99
C GLN A 586 24.68 -27.13 23.52
N ASN A 587 23.48 -27.15 22.92
CA ASN A 587 23.23 -26.65 21.58
C ASN A 587 22.84 -25.16 21.56
N VAL A 588 22.83 -24.50 22.73
CA VAL A 588 22.55 -23.06 22.84
C VAL A 588 23.87 -22.29 22.79
N SER A 589 23.93 -21.25 21.96
CA SER A 589 25.02 -20.26 21.98
C SER A 589 24.43 -18.88 22.20
N VAL A 590 25.07 -18.08 23.05
CA VAL A 590 24.65 -16.70 23.36
C VAL A 590 25.50 -15.72 22.59
N LEU A 591 24.86 -14.78 21.88
CA LEU A 591 25.52 -13.69 21.15
C LEU A 591 25.11 -12.35 21.77
N GLN A 592 26.04 -11.72 22.50
CA GLN A 592 25.87 -10.39 23.10
C GLN A 592 26.43 -9.32 22.16
N ALA A 593 25.68 -9.00 21.11
CA ALA A 593 26.10 -8.05 20.07
C ALA A 593 25.01 -7.02 19.74
N GLY A 594 24.14 -6.69 20.68
CA GLY A 594 23.16 -5.60 20.55
C GLY A 594 22.20 -5.81 19.38
N HIS A 595 21.78 -4.74 18.73
CA HIS A 595 20.88 -4.75 17.56
C HIS A 595 21.38 -5.65 16.41
N ALA A 596 22.68 -5.66 16.14
CA ALA A 596 23.30 -6.49 15.08
C ALA A 596 23.30 -7.99 15.39
N SER A 597 23.10 -8.40 16.64
CA SER A 597 23.21 -9.81 17.08
C SER A 597 22.29 -10.76 16.29
N GLY A 598 21.06 -10.33 15.97
CA GLY A 598 20.12 -11.13 15.17
C GLY A 598 20.68 -11.49 13.79
N LEU A 599 21.22 -10.51 13.07
CA LEU A 599 21.77 -10.71 11.72
C LEU A 599 23.12 -11.44 11.73
N LEU A 600 23.96 -11.18 12.74
CA LEU A 600 25.19 -11.95 12.96
C LEU A 600 24.88 -13.43 13.25
N ALA A 601 23.82 -13.69 14.02
CA ALA A 601 23.35 -15.05 14.25
C ALA A 601 22.85 -15.73 12.97
N LEU A 602 22.28 -15.00 12.01
CA LEU A 602 21.96 -15.59 10.70
C LEU A 602 23.21 -16.05 9.95
N GLN A 603 24.31 -15.28 10.03
CA GLN A 603 25.60 -15.70 9.46
C GLN A 603 26.16 -16.94 10.16
N GLN A 604 26.09 -16.99 11.50
CA GLN A 604 26.53 -18.16 12.26
C GLN A 604 25.63 -19.39 12.02
N ALA A 605 24.32 -19.19 11.88
CA ALA A 605 23.37 -20.22 11.50
C ALA A 605 23.72 -20.79 10.12
N SER A 606 24.07 -19.93 9.16
CA SER A 606 24.53 -20.35 7.84
C SER A 606 25.75 -21.27 7.91
N GLN A 607 26.75 -20.91 8.72
CA GLN A 607 27.94 -21.74 8.95
C GLN A 607 27.57 -23.10 9.57
N PHE A 608 26.76 -23.11 10.63
CA PHE A 608 26.34 -24.35 11.31
C PHE A 608 25.62 -25.33 10.36
N LEU A 609 24.79 -24.82 9.47
CA LEU A 609 24.03 -25.62 8.50
C LEU A 609 24.91 -26.08 7.33
N GLN A 610 25.82 -25.23 6.84
CA GLN A 610 26.78 -25.59 5.78
C GLN A 610 27.78 -26.65 6.25
N GLU A 611 28.27 -26.53 7.49
CA GLU A 611 29.16 -27.51 8.14
C GLU A 611 28.42 -28.80 8.55
N ARG A 612 27.09 -28.85 8.38
CA ARG A 612 26.21 -29.97 8.79
C ARG A 612 26.33 -30.32 10.28
N ARG A 613 26.68 -29.35 11.12
CA ARG A 613 26.71 -29.51 12.58
C ARG A 613 25.31 -29.68 13.16
N PHE A 614 24.36 -28.98 12.56
CA PHE A 614 22.93 -29.05 12.88
C PHE A 614 22.14 -29.17 11.59
N GLN A 615 20.90 -29.69 11.69
CA GLN A 615 19.98 -29.71 10.55
C GLN A 615 19.19 -28.41 10.42
N ARG A 616 19.06 -27.70 11.54
CA ARG A 616 18.27 -26.49 11.69
C ARG A 616 18.81 -25.61 12.80
N THR A 617 18.53 -24.32 12.69
CA THR A 617 18.96 -23.32 13.67
C THR A 617 17.78 -22.41 14.01
N LEU A 618 17.44 -22.34 15.29
CA LEU A 618 16.59 -21.31 15.86
C LEU A 618 17.46 -20.09 16.18
N VAL A 619 16.98 -18.92 15.80
CA VAL A 619 17.59 -17.64 16.19
C VAL A 619 16.56 -16.85 16.96
N LEU A 620 16.88 -16.42 18.17
CA LEU A 620 15.97 -15.71 19.07
C LEU A 620 16.65 -14.46 19.62
N GLY A 621 16.09 -13.29 19.32
CA GLY A 621 16.51 -12.00 19.86
C GLY A 621 15.53 -11.54 20.93
N ILE A 622 16.07 -11.08 22.07
CA ILE A 622 15.27 -10.63 23.22
C ILE A 622 15.88 -9.35 23.78
N ASP A 623 15.06 -8.33 24.00
CA ASP A 623 15.51 -7.14 24.72
C ASP A 623 14.36 -6.38 25.42
N SER A 624 14.74 -5.62 26.44
CA SER A 624 13.87 -4.71 27.18
C SER A 624 14.66 -3.45 27.53
N LEU A 625 14.32 -2.33 26.89
CA LEU A 625 14.89 -1.01 27.20
C LEU A 625 14.03 -0.23 28.20
N VAL A 626 12.89 -0.77 28.62
CA VAL A 626 11.94 -0.11 29.53
C VAL A 626 12.20 -0.41 31.02
N ASP A 627 13.25 -1.19 31.32
CA ASP A 627 13.71 -1.42 32.70
C ASP A 627 14.44 -0.20 33.27
N GLU A 628 14.22 0.06 34.56
CA GLU A 628 14.71 1.27 35.26
C GLU A 628 16.21 1.49 35.11
N ASP A 629 17.03 0.45 35.31
CA ASP A 629 18.48 0.58 35.19
C ASP A 629 18.94 0.92 33.76
N THR A 630 18.26 0.34 32.75
CA THR A 630 18.52 0.67 31.34
C THR A 630 18.10 2.10 31.03
N LEU A 631 16.94 2.54 31.53
CA LEU A 631 16.48 3.91 31.38
C LEU A 631 17.44 4.90 32.04
N GLN A 632 17.95 4.58 33.23
CA GLN A 632 18.95 5.39 33.93
C GLN A 632 20.24 5.53 33.11
N TRP A 633 20.73 4.43 32.53
CA TRP A 633 21.92 4.45 31.68
C TRP A 633 21.71 5.23 30.37
N LEU A 634 20.54 5.12 29.75
CA LEU A 634 20.18 5.90 28.56
C LEU A 634 20.03 7.39 28.89
N ALA A 635 19.44 7.71 30.04
CA ALA A 635 19.25 9.08 30.51
C ALA A 635 20.58 9.77 30.85
N SER A 636 21.50 9.09 31.55
CA SER A 636 22.81 9.66 31.89
C SER A 636 23.65 10.01 30.65
N ARG A 637 23.35 9.36 29.52
CA ARG A 637 23.98 9.58 28.21
C ARG A 637 23.19 10.47 27.26
N ARG A 638 22.08 11.06 27.72
CA ARG A 638 21.17 11.91 26.91
C ARG A 638 20.68 11.24 25.62
N ARG A 639 20.42 9.93 25.66
CA ARG A 639 19.96 9.16 24.48
C ARG A 639 18.44 9.08 24.35
N LEU A 640 17.72 9.29 25.46
CA LEU A 640 16.26 9.23 25.48
C LEU A 640 15.64 10.42 24.75
N LYS A 641 14.51 10.19 24.09
CA LYS A 641 13.65 11.24 23.58
C LYS A 641 12.97 11.95 24.74
N THR A 642 13.19 13.25 24.85
CA THR A 642 12.53 14.14 25.83
C THR A 642 12.13 15.45 25.13
N PRO A 643 11.30 16.30 25.76
CA PRO A 643 11.03 17.63 25.22
C PRO A 643 12.29 18.47 24.93
N GLU A 644 13.34 18.32 25.75
CA GLU A 644 14.63 19.03 25.59
C GLU A 644 15.58 18.32 24.63
N HIS A 645 15.33 17.04 24.32
CA HIS A 645 16.11 16.24 23.38
C HIS A 645 15.18 15.46 22.43
N PRO A 646 14.61 16.14 21.41
CA PRO A 646 13.63 15.52 20.51
C PRO A 646 14.25 14.46 19.58
N MET A 647 15.57 14.49 19.37
CA MET A 647 16.35 13.54 18.55
C MET A 647 16.93 12.38 19.37
N GLY A 648 16.14 11.85 20.30
CA GLY A 648 16.48 10.66 21.08
C GLY A 648 15.64 9.44 20.69
N LEU A 649 16.05 8.27 21.18
CA LEU A 649 15.27 7.04 21.04
C LEU A 649 14.13 6.98 22.05
N MET A 650 13.06 6.28 21.68
CA MET A 650 11.99 5.87 22.60
C MET A 650 12.23 4.42 23.02
N PRO A 651 12.31 4.10 24.32
CA PRO A 651 12.57 2.74 24.78
C PRO A 651 11.42 1.78 24.46
N GLY A 652 11.73 0.61 23.90
CA GLY A 652 10.79 -0.47 23.63
C GLY A 652 11.22 -1.79 24.26
N GLU A 653 10.37 -2.81 24.14
CA GLU A 653 10.69 -4.19 24.52
C GLU A 653 10.00 -5.17 23.57
N ALA A 654 10.72 -6.24 23.22
CA ALA A 654 10.23 -7.26 22.31
C ALA A 654 11.09 -8.53 22.37
N ALA A 655 10.54 -9.61 21.83
CA ALA A 655 11.34 -10.75 21.39
C ALA A 655 10.88 -11.18 20.00
N ALA A 656 11.82 -11.62 19.17
CA ALA A 656 11.55 -12.15 17.85
C ALA A 656 12.42 -13.38 17.59
N ALA A 657 11.83 -14.38 16.95
CA ALA A 657 12.43 -15.66 16.68
C ALA A 657 12.21 -16.08 15.23
N VAL A 658 13.19 -16.77 14.64
CA VAL A 658 13.08 -17.37 13.32
C VAL A 658 13.71 -18.77 13.30
N LEU A 659 13.16 -19.65 12.46
CA LEU A 659 13.68 -20.99 12.22
C LEU A 659 14.30 -21.06 10.82
N LEU A 660 15.60 -21.38 10.75
CA LEU A 660 16.32 -21.60 9.52
C LEU A 660 16.65 -23.08 9.32
N GLU A 661 16.46 -23.54 8.09
CA GLU A 661 16.75 -24.91 7.67
C GLU A 661 17.42 -24.90 6.30
N THR A 662 18.07 -26.00 5.92
CA THR A 662 18.39 -26.20 4.50
C THR A 662 17.09 -26.54 3.76
N GLY A 663 16.99 -26.15 2.48
CA GLY A 663 15.83 -26.51 1.65
C GLY A 663 15.55 -28.02 1.60
N THR A 664 16.57 -28.86 1.82
CA THR A 664 16.41 -30.32 1.90
C THR A 664 15.68 -30.75 3.18
N GLU A 665 16.07 -30.22 4.34
CA GLU A 665 15.42 -30.55 5.61
C GLU A 665 14.01 -29.98 5.70
N ALA A 666 13.80 -28.75 5.20
CA ALA A 666 12.48 -28.15 5.09
C ALA A 666 11.53 -29.02 4.23
N ALA A 667 12.00 -29.49 3.07
CA ALA A 667 11.22 -30.36 2.20
C ALA A 667 10.89 -31.72 2.84
N ARG A 668 11.81 -32.30 3.63
CA ARG A 668 11.58 -33.59 4.32
C ARG A 668 10.39 -33.56 5.28
N ARG A 669 10.18 -32.44 5.96
CA ARG A 669 9.05 -32.25 6.87
C ARG A 669 7.85 -31.54 6.23
N ASN A 670 7.90 -31.32 4.91
CA ASN A 670 6.90 -30.55 4.15
C ASN A 670 6.61 -29.16 4.76
N ALA A 671 7.68 -28.46 5.17
CA ALA A 671 7.58 -27.15 5.79
C ALA A 671 7.06 -26.08 4.81
N SER A 672 6.23 -25.17 5.32
CA SER A 672 5.92 -23.91 4.64
C SER A 672 7.17 -23.04 4.55
N LEU A 673 7.47 -22.55 3.35
CA LEU A 673 8.63 -21.68 3.10
C LEU A 673 8.18 -20.22 3.18
N LEU A 674 8.76 -19.46 4.09
CA LEU A 674 8.46 -18.03 4.28
C LEU A 674 9.37 -17.13 3.44
N GLY A 675 10.58 -17.61 3.15
CA GLY A 675 11.59 -16.88 2.38
C GLY A 675 12.94 -17.59 2.43
N THR A 676 13.92 -17.03 1.73
CA THR A 676 15.28 -17.56 1.63
C THR A 676 16.30 -16.52 2.10
N LEU A 677 17.27 -16.94 2.91
CA LEU A 677 18.43 -16.12 3.27
C LEU A 677 19.43 -16.15 2.11
N ALA A 678 19.53 -15.06 1.35
CA ALA A 678 20.36 -15.00 0.16
C ALA A 678 21.82 -14.70 0.49
N ALA A 679 22.08 -13.75 1.39
CA ALA A 679 23.43 -13.38 1.82
C ALA A 679 23.40 -12.61 3.14
N VAL A 680 24.50 -12.69 3.90
CA VAL A 680 24.74 -11.82 5.06
C VAL A 680 26.11 -11.16 4.89
N GLY A 681 26.15 -9.86 5.13
CA GLY A 681 27.35 -9.05 5.14
C GLY A 681 27.62 -8.50 6.53
N MET A 682 28.89 -8.32 6.87
CA MET A 682 29.34 -7.88 8.19
C MET A 682 30.30 -6.68 8.08
N GLY A 683 30.21 -5.80 9.06
CA GLY A 683 31.09 -4.66 9.28
C GLY A 683 31.40 -4.52 10.77
N ARG A 684 32.49 -3.82 11.08
CA ARG A 684 32.87 -3.53 12.47
C ARG A 684 33.56 -2.18 12.56
N THR A 685 33.25 -1.43 13.60
CA THR A 685 33.97 -0.22 14.02
C THR A 685 34.54 -0.41 15.42
N VAL A 686 35.57 0.36 15.76
CA VAL A 686 36.30 0.26 17.04
C VAL A 686 36.48 1.66 17.63
N GLY A 687 36.41 1.78 18.97
CA GLY A 687 36.70 3.04 19.67
C GLY A 687 35.69 4.16 19.43
N GLU A 688 36.16 5.41 19.36
CA GLU A 688 35.33 6.61 19.12
C GLU A 688 34.66 6.60 17.72
N ALA A 689 35.11 5.73 16.81
CA ALA A 689 34.54 5.52 15.48
C ALA A 689 33.19 4.74 15.49
N ARG A 690 32.62 4.48 16.67
CA ARG A 690 31.31 3.83 16.85
C ARG A 690 30.11 4.65 16.37
N ARG A 691 30.30 5.93 16.03
CA ARG A 691 29.25 6.83 15.54
C ARG A 691 29.78 7.73 14.43
N GLY A 692 28.97 7.99 13.39
CA GLY A 692 29.27 8.95 12.32
C GLY A 692 29.80 8.31 11.03
N ALA A 693 30.74 8.96 10.36
CA ALA A 693 31.15 8.59 9.00
C ALA A 693 31.82 7.20 8.91
N GLU A 694 32.62 6.82 9.91
CA GLU A 694 33.30 5.51 9.94
C GLU A 694 32.32 4.35 10.14
N SER A 695 31.30 4.50 11.00
CA SER A 695 30.22 3.52 11.08
C SER A 695 29.36 3.50 9.81
N GLY A 696 29.17 4.64 9.14
CA GLY A 696 28.61 4.69 7.79
C GLY A 696 29.41 3.89 6.74
N ARG A 697 30.74 3.95 6.78
CA ARG A 697 31.62 3.15 5.90
C ARG A 697 31.50 1.65 6.19
N ALA A 698 31.53 1.28 7.46
CA ALA A 698 31.37 -0.12 7.87
C ALA A 698 29.98 -0.67 7.51
N LEU A 699 28.92 0.14 7.63
CA LEU A 699 27.59 -0.21 7.16
C LEU A 699 27.56 -0.41 5.65
N THR A 700 28.19 0.51 4.90
CA THR A 700 28.32 0.40 3.44
C THR A 700 29.01 -0.91 3.04
N GLN A 701 30.07 -1.31 3.75
CA GLN A 701 30.77 -2.56 3.52
C GLN A 701 29.86 -3.77 3.79
N ALA A 702 29.14 -3.77 4.91
CA ALA A 702 28.18 -4.83 5.23
C ALA A 702 27.09 -4.95 4.15
N VAL A 703 26.53 -3.82 3.72
CA VAL A 703 25.50 -3.80 2.67
C VAL A 703 26.06 -4.31 1.34
N ARG A 704 27.25 -3.90 0.91
CA ARG A 704 27.86 -4.40 -0.35
C ARG A 704 28.15 -5.90 -0.34
N GLN A 705 28.43 -6.47 0.82
CA GLN A 705 28.60 -7.93 0.96
C GLN A 705 27.25 -8.66 0.83
N ALA A 706 26.17 -8.13 1.41
CA ALA A 706 24.84 -8.72 1.33
C ALA A 706 24.13 -8.46 -0.03
N TRP A 707 24.38 -7.28 -0.60
CA TRP A 707 23.83 -6.79 -1.86
C TRP A 707 24.97 -6.28 -2.75
N PRO A 708 25.70 -7.21 -3.43
CA PRO A 708 26.77 -6.83 -4.34
C PRO A 708 26.22 -6.23 -5.63
N ALA A 709 27.02 -5.38 -6.29
CA ALA A 709 26.65 -4.77 -7.57
C ALA A 709 26.27 -5.84 -8.61
N GLY A 710 25.15 -5.62 -9.30
CA GLY A 710 24.58 -6.59 -10.26
C GLY A 710 23.70 -7.68 -9.64
N ALA A 711 23.57 -7.75 -8.31
CA ALA A 711 22.54 -8.55 -7.68
C ALA A 711 21.13 -8.03 -8.05
N PRO A 712 20.08 -8.88 -7.95
CA PRO A 712 18.71 -8.44 -8.19
C PRO A 712 18.33 -7.21 -7.34
N PRO A 713 17.49 -6.31 -7.87
CA PRO A 713 17.10 -5.10 -7.15
C PRO A 713 16.31 -5.44 -5.89
N VAL A 714 16.59 -4.69 -4.82
CA VAL A 714 15.85 -4.73 -3.55
C VAL A 714 14.63 -3.83 -3.66
N GLY A 715 13.46 -4.29 -3.21
CA GLY A 715 12.25 -3.47 -3.13
C GLY A 715 12.11 -2.80 -1.77
N ASP A 716 12.36 -3.55 -0.70
CA ASP A 716 12.19 -3.08 0.69
C ASP A 716 13.50 -3.10 1.46
N ILE A 717 13.79 -2.03 2.19
CA ILE A 717 14.92 -1.91 3.11
C ILE A 717 14.39 -1.69 4.52
N TYR A 718 14.67 -2.62 5.43
CA TYR A 718 14.37 -2.46 6.85
C TYR A 718 15.63 -2.01 7.58
N GLY A 719 15.60 -0.78 8.11
CA GLY A 719 16.75 -0.15 8.74
C GLY A 719 16.62 0.01 10.25
N ASP A 720 17.75 -0.11 10.95
CA ASP A 720 17.88 0.14 12.39
C ASP A 720 17.97 1.64 12.70
N VAL A 721 17.00 2.40 12.19
CA VAL A 721 16.83 3.83 12.47
C VAL A 721 15.93 3.95 13.70
N ASN A 722 16.53 4.15 14.86
CA ASN A 722 15.86 4.10 16.18
C ASN A 722 15.44 5.47 16.74
N GLY A 723 15.55 6.54 15.95
CA GLY A 723 15.31 7.92 16.35
C GLY A 723 16.56 8.70 16.76
N GLU A 724 17.69 8.04 17.04
CA GLU A 724 18.95 8.74 17.30
C GLU A 724 19.56 9.33 16.02
N HIS A 725 20.12 10.53 16.15
CA HIS A 725 20.82 11.21 15.05
C HIS A 725 21.96 10.36 14.45
N ALA A 726 22.71 9.64 15.29
CA ALA A 726 23.85 8.83 14.85
C ALA A 726 23.43 7.72 13.85
N ARG A 727 22.30 7.04 14.10
CA ARG A 727 21.76 6.02 13.19
C ARG A 727 21.32 6.60 11.85
N ALA A 728 20.69 7.78 11.88
CA ALA A 728 20.30 8.48 10.67
C ALA A 728 21.52 8.87 9.82
N LEU A 729 22.61 9.33 10.46
CA LEU A 729 23.86 9.66 9.77
C LEU A 729 24.55 8.42 9.15
N GLU A 730 24.56 7.29 9.85
CA GLU A 730 25.10 6.01 9.34
C GLU A 730 24.41 5.61 8.03
N TRP A 731 23.08 5.61 8.03
CA TRP A 731 22.30 5.28 6.86
C TRP A 731 22.40 6.34 5.76
N GLY A 732 22.39 7.63 6.10
CA GLY A 732 22.56 8.72 5.14
C GLY A 732 23.90 8.65 4.40
N PHE A 733 24.98 8.31 5.11
CA PHE A 733 26.28 8.08 4.50
C PHE A 733 26.25 6.86 3.58
N ALA A 734 25.74 5.72 4.05
CA ALA A 734 25.67 4.50 3.25
C ALA A 734 24.86 4.69 1.96
N GLN A 735 23.71 5.36 2.04
CA GLN A 735 22.89 5.68 0.88
C GLN A 735 23.65 6.50 -0.16
N SER A 736 24.36 7.53 0.27
CA SER A 736 25.11 8.42 -0.63
C SER A 736 26.16 7.64 -1.44
N VAL A 737 26.82 6.65 -0.82
CA VAL A 737 27.82 5.80 -1.48
C VAL A 737 27.17 4.69 -2.34
N LEU A 738 26.01 4.17 -1.94
CA LEU A 738 25.35 3.07 -2.63
C LEU A 738 24.61 3.50 -3.91
N ARG A 739 24.10 4.76 -3.96
CA ARG A 739 23.35 5.31 -5.12
C ARG A 739 24.08 5.22 -6.46
N GLU A 740 25.41 5.21 -6.46
CA GLU A 740 26.21 5.08 -7.68
C GLU A 740 26.06 3.71 -8.36
N THR A 741 25.72 2.68 -7.58
CA THR A 741 25.75 1.27 -8.02
C THR A 741 24.44 0.52 -7.79
N HIS A 742 23.51 1.10 -7.05
CA HIS A 742 22.26 0.47 -6.65
C HIS A 742 21.07 1.44 -6.87
N PRO A 743 19.93 0.95 -7.37
CA PRO A 743 18.75 1.78 -7.70
C PRO A 743 17.94 2.13 -6.45
N LEU A 744 18.52 2.91 -5.53
CA LEU A 744 17.88 3.26 -4.24
C LEU A 744 16.57 4.04 -4.41
N GLU A 745 16.39 4.76 -5.52
CA GLU A 745 15.17 5.50 -5.85
C GLU A 745 13.95 4.61 -6.06
N ARG A 746 14.14 3.29 -6.18
CA ARG A 746 13.08 2.28 -6.31
C ARG A 746 12.87 1.47 -5.02
N THR A 747 13.46 1.92 -3.90
CA THR A 747 13.44 1.18 -2.63
C THR A 747 12.58 1.89 -1.59
N HIS A 748 11.92 1.11 -0.75
CA HIS A 748 11.08 1.59 0.35
C HIS A 748 11.79 1.34 1.67
N LEU A 749 12.11 2.41 2.42
CA LEU A 749 12.73 2.31 3.74
C LEU A 749 11.66 2.15 4.82
N HIS A 750 11.81 1.12 5.64
CA HIS A 750 10.97 0.82 6.79
C HIS A 750 11.81 0.93 8.08
N ALA A 751 11.27 1.60 9.09
CA ALA A 751 11.90 1.75 10.40
C ALA A 751 10.97 1.21 11.50
N PRO A 752 11.07 -0.08 11.89
CA PRO A 752 10.17 -0.67 12.89
C PRO A 752 10.13 0.07 14.23
N ALA A 753 11.20 0.79 14.58
CA ALA A 753 11.28 1.60 15.79
C ALA A 753 10.28 2.76 15.84
N GLU A 754 9.72 3.19 14.70
CA GLU A 754 8.62 4.17 14.69
C GLU A 754 7.37 3.65 15.42
N CYS A 755 7.13 2.34 15.36
CA CYS A 755 5.97 1.69 15.98
C CYS A 755 6.29 1.08 17.34
N LEU A 756 7.52 0.59 17.51
CA LEU A 756 7.94 -0.25 18.61
C LEU A 756 8.90 0.41 19.59
N GLY A 757 9.39 1.62 19.27
CA GLY A 757 10.59 2.14 19.92
C GLY A 757 11.82 1.28 19.62
N ASP A 758 12.91 1.59 20.29
CA ASP A 758 14.13 0.80 20.22
C ASP A 758 13.95 -0.52 21.00
N THR A 759 14.04 -1.64 20.28
CA THR A 759 13.87 -3.01 20.78
C THR A 759 15.19 -3.77 20.88
N GLY A 760 16.32 -3.07 20.79
CA GLY A 760 17.66 -3.61 21.00
C GLY A 760 17.94 -4.87 20.18
N ALA A 761 18.37 -5.94 20.85
CA ALA A 761 18.77 -7.19 20.20
C ALA A 761 17.63 -7.91 19.43
N ALA A 762 16.37 -7.56 19.64
CA ALA A 762 15.26 -8.08 18.85
C ALA A 762 15.10 -7.38 17.50
N SER A 763 15.62 -6.15 17.31
CA SER A 763 15.28 -5.28 16.18
C SER A 763 15.56 -5.89 14.81
N GLY A 764 16.75 -6.49 14.62
CA GLY A 764 17.12 -7.13 13.35
C GLY A 764 16.20 -8.30 12.98
N LEU A 765 15.75 -9.09 13.97
CA LEU A 765 14.85 -10.22 13.72
C LEU A 765 13.40 -9.79 13.53
N ILE A 766 12.96 -8.70 14.19
CA ILE A 766 11.66 -8.07 13.91
C ILE A 766 11.57 -7.66 12.44
N SER A 767 12.63 -7.01 11.94
CA SER A 767 12.75 -6.66 10.51
C SER A 767 12.71 -7.89 9.61
N VAL A 768 13.38 -8.99 9.99
CA VAL A 768 13.31 -10.25 9.24
C VAL A 768 11.88 -10.80 9.22
N CYS A 769 11.18 -10.85 10.36
CA CYS A 769 9.78 -11.29 10.42
C CYS A 769 8.88 -10.42 9.53
N ALA A 770 9.06 -9.09 9.53
CA ALA A 770 8.29 -8.18 8.69
C ALA A 770 8.51 -8.43 7.18
N VAL A 771 9.75 -8.68 6.77
CA VAL A 771 10.10 -9.08 5.40
C VAL A 771 9.42 -10.40 5.02
N LEU A 772 9.54 -11.42 5.87
CA LEU A 772 8.97 -12.74 5.61
C LEU A 772 7.44 -12.68 5.49
N GLN A 773 6.79 -11.89 6.34
CA GLN A 773 5.35 -11.65 6.25
C GLN A 773 4.98 -10.94 4.95
N GLY A 774 5.78 -9.96 4.51
CA GLY A 774 5.55 -9.25 3.24
C GLY A 774 5.73 -10.13 2.01
N PHE A 775 6.65 -11.10 2.05
CA PHE A 775 6.76 -12.12 1.01
C PHE A 775 5.57 -13.06 1.02
N ALA A 776 5.19 -13.58 2.19
CA ALA A 776 4.10 -14.55 2.34
C ALA A 776 2.73 -13.96 1.92
N ARG A 777 2.48 -12.67 2.22
CA ARG A 777 1.23 -11.97 1.90
C ARG A 777 1.25 -11.24 0.56
N GLY A 778 2.41 -11.15 -0.10
CA GLY A 778 2.53 -10.54 -1.43
C GLY A 778 2.45 -9.01 -1.44
N TYR A 779 2.65 -8.34 -0.30
CA TYR A 779 2.69 -6.87 -0.21
C TYR A 779 4.11 -6.30 -0.27
N ALA A 780 5.16 -7.13 -0.31
CA ALA A 780 6.52 -6.64 -0.52
C ALA A 780 6.66 -5.96 -1.90
N HIS A 781 7.43 -4.87 -1.96
CA HIS A 781 7.65 -4.04 -3.16
C HIS A 781 8.59 -4.70 -4.19
N GLY A 782 9.12 -5.89 -3.88
CA GLY A 782 9.92 -6.71 -4.78
C GLY A 782 10.14 -8.12 -4.26
N ASP A 783 10.89 -8.92 -5.00
CA ASP A 783 11.26 -10.29 -4.61
C ASP A 783 12.51 -10.35 -3.72
N GLN A 784 13.10 -9.20 -3.40
CA GLN A 784 14.27 -9.07 -2.54
C GLN A 784 14.06 -7.95 -1.52
N ALA A 785 14.52 -8.20 -0.30
CA ALA A 785 14.55 -7.23 0.77
C ALA A 785 15.92 -7.20 1.43
N LEU A 786 16.30 -6.05 1.97
CA LEU A 786 17.53 -5.86 2.74
C LEU A 786 17.19 -5.47 4.16
N VAL A 787 17.80 -6.13 5.14
CA VAL A 787 17.74 -5.75 6.55
C VAL A 787 19.12 -5.31 6.98
N TRP A 788 19.26 -4.21 7.71
CA TRP A 788 20.53 -3.83 8.32
C TRP A 788 20.37 -3.43 9.79
N SER A 789 21.43 -3.65 10.56
CA SER A 789 21.48 -3.34 11.98
C SER A 789 22.88 -2.89 12.38
N SER A 790 22.96 -2.01 13.35
CA SER A 790 24.21 -1.42 13.85
C SER A 790 24.20 -1.51 15.36
N SER A 791 25.30 -1.78 16.05
CA SER A 791 25.32 -1.95 17.51
C SER A 791 26.22 -0.94 18.19
N ASP A 792 25.87 -0.54 19.42
CA ASP A 792 26.71 0.35 20.24
C ASP A 792 28.11 -0.25 20.53
N SER A 793 28.24 -1.58 20.48
CA SER A 793 29.51 -2.30 20.62
C SER A 793 30.43 -2.17 19.40
N GLY A 794 29.91 -1.74 18.25
CA GLY A 794 30.62 -1.49 17.00
C GLY A 794 30.37 -2.50 15.89
N GLU A 795 29.60 -3.56 16.13
CA GLU A 795 29.20 -4.52 15.10
C GLU A 795 28.12 -3.94 14.18
N LEU A 796 28.26 -4.15 12.87
CA LEU A 796 27.24 -3.85 11.88
C LEU A 796 27.00 -5.08 11.01
N ALA A 797 25.75 -5.29 10.63
CA ALA A 797 25.37 -6.42 9.80
C ALA A 797 24.26 -6.03 8.82
N ALA A 798 24.27 -6.67 7.66
CA ALA A 798 23.20 -6.57 6.67
C ALA A 798 22.85 -7.96 6.17
N ALA A 799 21.56 -8.26 5.97
CA ALA A 799 21.08 -9.51 5.42
C ALA A 799 20.17 -9.24 4.22
N ARG A 800 20.43 -9.93 3.11
CA ARG A 800 19.54 -9.91 1.94
C ARG A 800 18.67 -11.16 1.97
N LEU A 801 17.37 -10.96 1.91
CA LEU A 801 16.36 -11.99 1.88
C LEU A 801 15.67 -12.00 0.52
N SER A 802 15.19 -13.17 0.12
CA SER A 802 14.50 -13.37 -1.15
C SER A 802 13.19 -14.14 -0.94
N ARG A 803 12.19 -13.83 -1.76
CA ARG A 803 10.93 -14.58 -1.79
C ARG A 803 11.22 -16.05 -2.13
N ALA A 804 10.51 -16.97 -1.46
CA ALA A 804 10.71 -18.42 -1.53
C ALA A 804 10.38 -19.04 -2.89
#